data_AF-A0AB33IUX1-F1
#
_entry.id   AF-A0AB33IUX1-F1
#
_cell.length_a   1.000
_cell.length_b   1.000
_cell.length_c   1.000
_cell.angle_alpha   90.00
_cell.angle_beta   90.00
_cell.angle_gamma   90.00
#
_symmetry.space_group_name_H-M   'P 1'
#
loop_
_entity.id
_entity.type
_entity.pdbx_description
1 polymer ?
#
loop_
_entity_poly.entity_id
_entity_poly.type
_entity_poly.pdbx_seq_one_letter_code
_entity_poly.pdbx_strand_id
1 'polypeptide(L)'
;MNGQYAIKGYLLQSLVALLDSFETDWETVCVEPNDESEKVDILWTYNGGKKKVVQVKSSKNVISFSIAKKWANELSIKSLNADEYELTLVGYVDSKLRKLPNSTIDKVVVVNKDLSIEDFEAVIIQKINSFFDRKGKNVISPKLGQMFVRALNSQILQESVIGKTVEHSEFENNLLESLQGIERYLERCSYSLLLPDTPPRNKDVSSVIMEHILKLIGWNSLNIDETVTHYDEKLGKEQQFKVDFWGNYDCPLKDNLKDIVYINANIDAEYFPDYTNTIKNSLFSVHSVREHLIKEKKINRDNSIEYCIQFLLSMKESEQNQAIAKLNDAYKKNKMDKNIIYYAIDNKKADFLISSIITARKYRDDLTVKFLYPITDDNSQINKIGKRNTYMPPQYLNSSILPIIKEDRDKISVLLFCSDPYSKDRLRKVIWLLIRLTSGLANEYKIYFTDYDAGQYGNEVNETIRSYSNNDLIGKIFIEKLNLCNSSELRIVPSNIISLKDEDFDETINKTKQLRIEPHLIDYLPYGDSLKPFLDSDAVKTEDLKIFLQSKGIYFKTANKTKIIQLMTSMLFSSLDIELLVEFVNIDNKTMESSSAQYNLVDENKQLNQLFSNKTIDQDTLQDGLKADIVSLEQTKPKKDTDSYTVKIHLEQKNPNKQALVSIARSTATVIVKKNVNKIEFTKEYNSKPARVAAERVVKQLSEQLIQSNEIEDKCIEVRFSEFTNKERTNFLLSFTNIDSSDIFKSFNAKSFKYMFDESANLPDEYADKKGKECTTLLKGKNLDSIKELQNDTLKEIILSEELAINYRYCIRGVSGNYYIILNFSGALVNKPIQDGIFNVKSTLYIDNKSKDKVKSKSALETELKLEFNKLKKEKFKQFNRI
;
A
#
# COMPACT_ATOMS: atom_id res chain seq x y z
N MET A 1 10.62 39.24 -11.64
CA MET A 1 9.26 38.74 -11.87
C MET A 1 9.01 37.57 -10.91
N ASN A 2 7.78 37.40 -10.39
CA ASN A 2 7.40 36.24 -9.57
C ASN A 2 7.40 34.97 -10.44
N GLY A 3 7.86 33.83 -9.93
CA GLY A 3 8.09 32.60 -10.73
C GLY A 3 6.90 32.13 -11.59
N GLN A 4 5.66 32.28 -11.12
CA GLN A 4 4.46 31.90 -11.87
C GLN A 4 4.22 32.75 -13.14
N TYR A 5 4.58 34.03 -13.12
CA TYR A 5 4.38 34.92 -14.29
C TYR A 5 5.40 34.65 -15.39
N ALA A 6 6.61 34.21 -15.02
CA ALA A 6 7.64 33.81 -15.97
C ALA A 6 7.24 32.52 -16.71
N ILE A 7 6.78 31.49 -15.98
CA ILE A 7 6.30 30.23 -16.56
C ILE A 7 5.15 30.46 -17.55
N LYS A 8 4.21 31.36 -17.20
CA LYS A 8 3.11 31.73 -18.11
C LYS A 8 3.59 32.44 -19.37
N GLY A 9 4.68 33.22 -19.28
CA GLY A 9 5.32 33.85 -20.44
C GLY A 9 5.85 32.82 -21.42
N TYR A 10 6.65 31.86 -20.93
CA TYR A 10 7.22 30.78 -21.74
C TYR A 10 6.14 29.92 -22.40
N LEU A 11 5.07 29.60 -21.67
CA LEU A 11 3.94 28.84 -22.22
C LEU A 11 3.25 29.55 -23.40
N LEU A 12 3.14 30.88 -23.35
CA LEU A 12 2.50 31.65 -24.41
C LEU A 12 3.43 31.84 -25.62
N GLN A 13 4.73 31.96 -25.40
CA GLN A 13 5.72 32.00 -26.49
C GLN A 13 5.67 30.70 -27.30
N SER A 14 5.66 29.55 -26.64
CA SER A 14 5.59 28.25 -27.32
C SER A 14 4.27 28.04 -28.06
N LEU A 15 3.14 28.51 -27.51
CA LEU A 15 1.83 28.46 -28.20
C LEU A 15 1.78 29.36 -29.43
N VAL A 16 2.36 30.55 -29.35
CA VAL A 16 2.47 31.49 -30.48
C VAL A 16 3.34 30.86 -31.57
N ALA A 17 4.51 30.32 -31.21
CA ALA A 17 5.39 29.62 -32.15
C ALA A 17 4.66 28.46 -32.84
N LEU A 18 4.00 27.59 -32.06
CA LEU A 18 3.26 26.44 -32.59
C LEU A 18 2.13 26.85 -33.55
N LEU A 19 1.39 27.91 -33.24
CA LEU A 19 0.31 28.40 -34.10
C LEU A 19 0.84 28.90 -35.44
N ASP A 20 1.93 29.66 -35.39
CA ASP A 20 2.51 30.31 -36.56
C ASP A 20 3.35 29.32 -37.40
N SER A 21 3.81 28.18 -36.82
CA SER A 21 4.46 27.08 -37.56
C SER A 21 3.60 26.43 -38.63
N PHE A 22 2.28 26.65 -38.63
CA PHE A 22 1.38 26.18 -39.69
C PHE A 22 1.34 27.09 -40.93
N GLU A 23 2.11 28.19 -40.92
CA GLU A 23 2.42 28.97 -42.12
C GLU A 23 3.49 28.24 -42.97
N THR A 24 3.56 28.51 -44.27
CA THR A 24 4.28 27.65 -45.24
C THR A 24 5.54 28.25 -45.84
N ASP A 25 5.96 29.43 -45.38
CA ASP A 25 7.02 30.23 -45.99
C ASP A 25 8.37 30.19 -45.23
N TRP A 26 8.41 29.57 -44.06
CA TRP A 26 9.60 29.49 -43.21
C TRP A 26 10.43 28.22 -43.46
N GLU A 27 11.75 28.31 -43.27
CA GLU A 27 12.72 27.20 -43.33
C GLU A 27 13.03 26.65 -41.93
N THR A 28 13.34 27.55 -40.97
CA THR A 28 13.64 27.19 -39.59
C THR A 28 12.97 28.09 -38.57
N VAL A 29 12.68 27.52 -37.39
CA VAL A 29 12.17 28.23 -36.21
C VAL A 29 13.00 27.89 -34.99
N CYS A 30 13.27 28.88 -34.14
CA CYS A 30 13.92 28.69 -32.85
C CYS A 30 13.21 29.52 -31.79
N VAL A 31 12.77 28.87 -30.71
CA VAL A 31 12.15 29.54 -29.55
C VAL A 31 13.22 29.71 -28.48
N GLU A 32 13.34 30.92 -27.93
CA GLU A 32 14.44 31.33 -27.02
C GLU A 32 15.84 31.04 -27.61
N PRO A 33 16.21 31.68 -28.75
CA PRO A 33 17.51 31.48 -29.39
C PRO A 33 18.69 31.93 -28.51
N ASN A 34 19.72 31.09 -28.40
CA ASN A 34 20.90 31.35 -27.56
C ASN A 34 21.80 32.49 -28.10
N ASP A 35 21.81 32.71 -29.42
CA ASP A 35 22.75 33.61 -30.10
C ASP A 35 22.15 34.99 -30.43
N GLU A 36 20.96 35.29 -29.93
CA GLU A 36 20.24 36.56 -30.16
C GLU A 36 20.05 37.35 -28.86
N SER A 37 19.50 38.56 -28.96
CA SER A 37 19.16 39.35 -27.76
C SER A 37 18.15 38.62 -26.88
N GLU A 38 18.23 38.76 -25.54
CA GLU A 38 17.20 38.34 -24.55
C GLU A 38 15.80 38.96 -24.79
N LYS A 39 15.62 39.76 -25.84
CA LYS A 39 14.36 40.33 -26.27
C LYS A 39 13.71 39.56 -27.41
N VAL A 40 14.43 38.65 -28.05
CA VAL A 40 13.93 37.76 -29.09
C VAL A 40 13.41 36.50 -28.42
N ASP A 41 12.10 36.31 -28.50
CA ASP A 41 11.45 35.15 -27.92
C ASP A 41 11.32 34.03 -28.98
N ILE A 42 11.17 34.40 -30.26
CA ILE A 42 11.09 33.47 -31.40
C ILE A 42 11.88 34.06 -32.58
N LEU A 43 12.69 33.23 -33.24
CA LEU A 43 13.41 33.55 -34.46
C LEU A 43 12.91 32.65 -35.60
N TRP A 44 12.49 33.27 -36.71
CA TRP A 44 12.17 32.59 -37.96
C TRP A 44 13.21 32.91 -39.02
N THR A 45 13.63 31.88 -39.77
CA THR A 45 14.42 32.05 -41.00
C THR A 45 13.59 31.61 -42.19
N TYR A 46 13.50 32.44 -43.22
CA TYR A 46 12.76 32.20 -44.45
C TYR A 46 13.68 31.92 -45.62
N ASN A 47 13.11 31.40 -46.71
CA ASN A 47 13.81 31.14 -47.97
C ASN A 47 14.66 32.35 -48.41
N GLY A 48 15.95 32.12 -48.63
CA GLY A 48 16.91 33.17 -49.00
C GLY A 48 17.63 33.84 -47.82
N GLY A 49 17.51 33.30 -46.61
CA GLY A 49 18.27 33.73 -45.43
C GLY A 49 17.68 34.93 -44.67
N LYS A 50 16.45 35.32 -45.02
CA LYS A 50 15.74 36.44 -44.38
C LYS A 50 15.32 36.06 -42.96
N LYS A 51 15.57 36.94 -41.99
CA LYS A 51 15.31 36.70 -40.56
C LYS A 51 14.17 37.57 -40.02
N LYS A 52 13.23 36.96 -39.31
CA LYS A 52 12.19 37.64 -38.55
C LYS A 52 12.34 37.34 -37.06
N VAL A 53 12.45 38.37 -36.25
CA VAL A 53 12.49 38.25 -34.79
C VAL A 53 11.16 38.65 -34.19
N VAL A 54 10.65 37.82 -33.28
CA VAL A 54 9.36 38.02 -32.63
C VAL A 54 9.57 38.14 -31.13
N GLN A 55 8.91 39.12 -30.53
CA GLN A 55 8.77 39.25 -29.09
C GLN A 55 7.31 39.04 -28.69
N VAL A 56 7.07 38.19 -27.69
CA VAL A 56 5.75 37.90 -27.16
C VAL A 56 5.59 38.57 -25.79
N LYS A 57 4.51 39.34 -25.62
CA LYS A 57 4.18 39.98 -24.34
C LYS A 57 2.74 39.72 -23.99
N SER A 58 2.51 39.28 -22.75
CA SER A 58 1.18 39.02 -22.22
C SER A 58 0.89 39.83 -20.97
N SER A 59 -0.37 40.21 -20.79
CA SER A 59 -0.82 40.95 -19.62
C SER A 59 -2.27 40.65 -19.29
N LYS A 60 -2.60 40.60 -17.99
CA LYS A 60 -4.00 40.60 -17.52
C LYS A 60 -4.63 42.00 -17.60
N ASN A 61 -3.80 43.04 -17.49
CA ASN A 61 -4.22 44.43 -17.57
C ASN A 61 -4.11 44.93 -19.02
N VAL A 62 -4.83 46.00 -19.34
CA VAL A 62 -4.78 46.65 -20.65
C VAL A 62 -3.34 47.07 -21.00
N ILE A 63 -2.84 46.60 -22.13
CA ILE A 63 -1.53 46.97 -22.67
C ILE A 63 -1.66 48.33 -23.36
N SER A 64 -0.92 49.32 -22.87
CA SER A 64 -0.95 50.68 -23.41
C SER A 64 0.04 50.87 -24.56
N PHE A 65 -0.27 51.80 -25.46
CA PHE A 65 0.58 52.19 -26.57
C PHE A 65 1.99 52.60 -26.12
N SER A 66 2.11 53.31 -24.98
CA SER A 66 3.41 53.74 -24.47
C SER A 66 4.30 52.56 -24.07
N ILE A 67 3.72 51.50 -23.51
CA ILE A 67 4.46 50.31 -23.09
C ILE A 67 4.82 49.46 -24.32
N ALA A 68 3.88 49.25 -25.24
CA ALA A 68 4.12 48.54 -26.48
C ALA A 68 5.19 49.23 -27.34
N LYS A 69 5.18 50.57 -27.42
CA LYS A 69 6.22 51.34 -28.12
C LYS A 69 7.60 51.16 -27.49
N LYS A 70 7.69 51.06 -26.16
CA LYS A 70 8.95 50.76 -25.49
C LYS A 70 9.48 49.38 -25.88
N TRP A 71 8.64 48.35 -25.88
CA TRP A 71 9.03 47.00 -26.27
C TRP A 71 9.43 46.90 -27.76
N ALA A 72 8.67 47.53 -28.65
CA ALA A 72 9.00 47.61 -30.08
C ALA A 72 10.38 48.26 -30.31
N ASN A 73 10.65 49.38 -29.64
CA ASN A 73 11.94 50.07 -29.73
C ASN A 73 13.07 49.18 -29.19
N GLU A 74 12.88 48.55 -28.03
CA GLU A 74 13.88 47.64 -27.44
C GLU A 74 14.21 46.47 -28.37
N LEU A 75 13.21 45.87 -29.03
CA LEU A 75 13.40 44.77 -29.98
C LEU A 75 14.21 45.22 -31.21
N SER A 76 13.80 46.33 -31.84
CA SER A 76 14.46 46.83 -33.06
C SER A 76 15.89 47.34 -32.86
N ILE A 77 16.22 47.88 -31.68
CA ILE A 77 17.56 48.42 -31.37
C ILE A 77 18.53 47.30 -30.99
N LYS A 78 18.05 46.25 -30.30
CA LYS A 78 18.91 45.19 -29.75
C LYS A 78 19.10 44.00 -30.68
N SER A 79 18.32 43.88 -31.75
CA SER A 79 18.38 42.77 -32.70
C SER A 79 18.69 43.27 -34.12
N LEU A 80 19.84 43.93 -34.30
CA LEU A 80 20.21 44.64 -35.55
C LEU A 80 20.33 43.77 -36.81
N ASN A 81 20.41 42.44 -36.65
CA ASN A 81 20.63 41.48 -37.73
C ASN A 81 19.34 40.86 -38.28
N ALA A 82 18.17 41.40 -37.93
CA ALA A 82 16.88 40.93 -38.42
C ALA A 82 16.32 41.84 -39.54
N ASP A 83 15.68 41.21 -40.53
CA ASP A 83 15.03 41.89 -41.65
C ASP A 83 13.60 42.33 -41.29
N GLU A 84 12.95 41.57 -40.40
CA GLU A 84 11.60 41.83 -39.91
C GLU A 84 11.51 41.74 -38.39
N TYR A 85 10.68 42.60 -37.81
CA TYR A 85 10.48 42.69 -36.37
C TYR A 85 9.00 42.62 -36.06
N GLU A 86 8.62 41.72 -35.15
CA GLU A 86 7.24 41.56 -34.73
C GLU A 86 7.10 41.61 -33.20
N LEU A 87 6.10 42.34 -32.72
CA LEU A 87 5.67 42.35 -31.33
C LEU A 87 4.27 41.74 -31.25
N THR A 88 4.19 40.50 -30.76
CA THR A 88 2.93 39.81 -30.50
C THR A 88 2.45 40.10 -29.08
N LEU A 89 1.28 40.73 -28.97
CA LEU A 89 0.62 41.10 -27.72
C LEU A 89 -0.53 40.13 -27.44
N VAL A 90 -0.52 39.50 -26.27
CA VAL A 90 -1.55 38.55 -25.83
C VAL A 90 -2.35 39.15 -24.67
N GLY A 91 -3.62 39.46 -24.94
CA GLY A 91 -4.57 40.07 -24.00
C GLY A 91 -5.09 41.44 -24.46
N TYR A 92 -5.81 42.13 -23.58
CA TYR A 92 -6.47 43.39 -23.94
C TYR A 92 -5.46 44.51 -24.25
N VAL A 93 -5.61 45.14 -25.42
CA VAL A 93 -4.82 46.32 -25.84
C VAL A 93 -5.68 47.58 -25.91
N ASP A 94 -5.05 48.74 -25.73
CA ASP A 94 -5.71 50.04 -25.82
C ASP A 94 -6.23 50.36 -27.25
N SER A 95 -7.13 51.34 -27.36
CA SER A 95 -7.75 51.71 -28.62
C SER A 95 -6.79 52.33 -29.64
N LYS A 96 -5.61 52.82 -29.20
CA LYS A 96 -4.60 53.40 -30.10
C LYS A 96 -3.84 52.29 -30.82
N LEU A 97 -3.50 51.21 -30.11
CA LEU A 97 -2.88 50.00 -30.69
C LEU A 97 -3.79 49.30 -31.71
N ARG A 98 -5.12 49.33 -31.51
CA ARG A 98 -6.10 48.77 -32.47
C ARG A 98 -6.24 49.60 -33.76
N LYS A 99 -5.80 50.87 -33.74
CA LYS A 99 -5.97 51.84 -34.84
C LYS A 99 -4.64 52.29 -35.44
N LEU A 100 -3.59 51.49 -35.28
CA LEU A 100 -2.28 51.81 -35.85
C LEU A 100 -2.33 51.82 -37.38
N PRO A 101 -1.77 52.84 -38.05
CA PRO A 101 -1.58 52.79 -39.49
C PRO A 101 -0.66 51.61 -39.83
N ASN A 102 -1.11 50.74 -40.75
CA ASN A 102 -0.40 49.52 -41.18
C ASN A 102 -0.05 48.53 -40.05
N SER A 103 -0.68 48.63 -38.88
CA SER A 103 -0.37 47.81 -37.70
C SER A 103 1.09 47.88 -37.24
N THR A 104 1.81 48.99 -37.52
CA THR A 104 3.22 49.13 -37.13
C THR A 104 3.44 50.19 -36.06
N ILE A 105 4.45 49.95 -35.23
CA ILE A 105 5.11 50.97 -34.42
C ILE A 105 6.53 51.11 -34.96
N ASP A 106 6.80 52.25 -35.60
CA ASP A 106 8.06 52.52 -36.28
C ASP A 106 8.36 51.44 -37.35
N LYS A 107 9.31 50.53 -37.11
CA LYS A 107 9.64 49.40 -38.03
C LYS A 107 9.12 48.04 -37.56
N VAL A 108 8.42 47.99 -36.42
CA VAL A 108 7.96 46.73 -35.80
C VAL A 108 6.48 46.52 -36.08
N VAL A 109 6.12 45.36 -36.62
CA VAL A 109 4.73 44.92 -36.82
C VAL A 109 4.15 44.52 -35.47
N VAL A 110 2.99 45.06 -35.11
CA VAL A 110 2.30 44.74 -33.87
C VAL A 110 1.10 43.87 -34.16
N VAL A 111 1.11 42.65 -33.62
CA VAL A 111 0.03 41.67 -33.73
C VAL A 111 -0.66 41.56 -32.37
N ASN A 112 -1.98 41.69 -32.34
CA ASN A 112 -2.76 41.47 -31.14
C ASN A 112 -3.53 40.14 -31.25
N LYS A 113 -3.25 39.21 -30.33
CA LYS A 113 -3.98 37.95 -30.16
C LYS A 113 -4.85 38.06 -28.89
N ASP A 114 -6.09 38.52 -29.05
CA ASP A 114 -7.09 38.64 -27.96
C ASP A 114 -7.76 37.29 -27.71
N LEU A 115 -6.96 36.28 -27.34
CA LEU A 115 -7.36 34.88 -27.18
C LEU A 115 -6.98 34.40 -25.78
N SER A 116 -7.87 33.63 -25.14
CA SER A 116 -7.50 32.84 -23.97
C SER A 116 -6.57 31.68 -24.37
N ILE A 117 -5.96 30.98 -23.40
CA ILE A 117 -5.14 29.80 -23.71
C ILE A 117 -6.01 28.73 -24.38
N GLU A 118 -7.25 28.58 -23.94
CA GLU A 118 -8.24 27.66 -24.50
C GLU A 118 -8.62 28.04 -25.94
N ASP A 119 -8.74 29.34 -26.23
CA ASP A 119 -8.99 29.82 -27.59
C ASP A 119 -7.78 29.59 -28.52
N PHE A 120 -6.55 29.75 -28.01
CA PHE A 120 -5.32 29.38 -28.72
C PHE A 120 -5.32 27.88 -29.06
N GLU A 121 -5.59 27.02 -28.08
CA GLU A 121 -5.69 25.57 -28.29
C GLU A 121 -6.73 25.25 -29.38
N ALA A 122 -7.91 25.87 -29.34
CA ALA A 122 -8.96 25.63 -30.34
C ALA A 122 -8.54 26.00 -31.78
N VAL A 123 -7.86 27.13 -31.97
CA VAL A 123 -7.38 27.57 -33.28
C VAL A 123 -6.27 26.64 -33.79
N ILE A 124 -5.33 26.24 -32.91
CA ILE A 124 -4.25 25.31 -33.28
C ILE A 124 -4.84 23.95 -33.68
N ILE A 125 -5.87 23.45 -32.99
CA ILE A 125 -6.58 22.21 -33.36
C ILE A 125 -7.18 22.30 -34.76
N GLN A 126 -7.79 23.44 -35.11
CA GLN A 126 -8.31 23.65 -36.46
C GLN A 126 -7.21 23.61 -37.52
N LYS A 127 -6.03 24.21 -37.23
CA LYS A 127 -4.86 24.20 -38.11
C LYS A 127 -4.28 22.81 -38.27
N ILE A 128 -4.14 22.06 -37.18
CA ILE A 128 -3.73 20.64 -37.18
C ILE A 128 -4.67 19.80 -38.04
N ASN A 129 -5.98 19.95 -37.84
CA ASN A 129 -6.98 19.22 -38.60
C ASN A 129 -6.94 19.55 -40.08
N SER A 130 -6.73 20.83 -40.42
CA SER A 130 -6.52 21.26 -41.81
C SER A 130 -5.23 20.67 -42.40
N PHE A 131 -4.17 20.55 -41.60
CA PHE A 131 -2.92 19.92 -42.02
C PHE A 131 -3.08 18.41 -42.26
N PHE A 132 -3.77 17.70 -41.36
CA PHE A 132 -4.06 16.27 -41.51
C PHE A 132 -4.92 15.96 -42.72
N ASP A 133 -5.96 16.76 -42.97
CA ASP A 133 -6.80 16.63 -44.15
C ASP A 133 -5.98 16.76 -45.45
N ARG A 134 -5.08 17.76 -45.53
CA ARG A 134 -4.16 17.94 -46.68
C ARG A 134 -3.20 16.76 -46.87
N LYS A 135 -2.82 16.06 -45.79
CA LYS A 135 -1.93 14.88 -45.83
C LYS A 135 -2.70 13.55 -45.93
N GLY A 136 -4.02 13.58 -46.17
CA GLY A 136 -4.87 12.39 -46.31
C GLY A 136 -5.04 11.60 -45.01
N LYS A 137 -4.96 12.27 -43.86
CA LYS A 137 -5.17 11.70 -42.52
C LYS A 137 -6.54 12.08 -41.99
N ASN A 138 -7.10 11.24 -41.12
CA ASN A 138 -8.37 11.53 -40.48
C ASN A 138 -8.24 12.75 -39.56
N VAL A 139 -9.25 13.61 -39.59
CA VAL A 139 -9.41 14.75 -38.69
C VAL A 139 -9.49 14.24 -37.25
N ILE A 140 -8.70 14.82 -36.34
CA ILE A 140 -8.73 14.47 -34.93
C ILE A 140 -9.89 15.18 -34.21
N SER A 141 -10.52 14.47 -33.27
CA SER A 141 -11.60 15.03 -32.47
C SER A 141 -11.10 16.23 -31.65
N PRO A 142 -11.97 17.21 -31.29
CA PRO A 142 -11.56 18.38 -30.50
C PRO A 142 -10.83 18.02 -29.20
N LYS A 143 -11.20 16.90 -28.58
CA LYS A 143 -10.60 16.39 -27.35
C LYS A 143 -9.20 15.85 -27.56
N LEU A 144 -9.01 15.06 -28.61
CA LEU A 144 -7.69 14.57 -28.98
C LEU A 144 -6.79 15.72 -29.39
N GLY A 145 -7.37 16.69 -30.11
CA GLY A 145 -6.75 17.96 -30.45
C GLY A 145 -6.16 18.68 -29.25
N GLN A 146 -6.89 18.82 -28.15
CA GLN A 146 -6.37 19.52 -26.95
C GLN A 146 -5.17 18.80 -26.33
N MET A 147 -5.25 17.47 -26.15
CA MET A 147 -4.14 16.69 -25.62
C MET A 147 -2.92 16.76 -26.55
N PHE A 148 -3.16 16.70 -27.85
CA PHE A 148 -2.15 16.80 -28.89
C PHE A 148 -1.45 18.17 -28.86
N VAL A 149 -2.21 19.27 -28.83
CA VAL A 149 -1.66 20.63 -28.71
C VAL A 149 -0.82 20.79 -27.45
N ARG A 150 -1.29 20.27 -26.30
CA ARG A 150 -0.52 20.35 -25.04
C ARG A 150 0.79 19.56 -25.09
N ALA A 151 0.77 18.37 -25.68
CA ALA A 151 1.97 17.56 -25.86
C ALA A 151 2.99 18.27 -26.78
N LEU A 152 2.54 18.79 -27.93
CA LEU A 152 3.38 19.57 -28.84
C LEU A 152 3.95 20.82 -28.17
N ASN A 153 3.10 21.53 -27.42
CA ASN A 153 3.53 22.73 -26.71
C ASN A 153 4.58 22.40 -25.64
N SER A 154 4.44 21.27 -24.95
CA SER A 154 5.44 20.78 -24.01
C SER A 154 6.76 20.40 -24.70
N GLN A 155 6.68 19.83 -25.91
CA GLN A 155 7.87 19.51 -26.70
C GLN A 155 8.62 20.78 -27.12
N ILE A 156 7.92 21.77 -27.67
CA ILE A 156 8.51 23.07 -28.06
C ILE A 156 9.14 23.76 -26.85
N LEU A 157 8.50 23.68 -25.68
CA LEU A 157 9.04 24.23 -24.43
C LEU A 157 10.32 23.50 -23.98
N GLN A 158 10.43 22.19 -24.20
CA GLN A 158 11.67 21.45 -23.92
C GLN A 158 12.78 21.83 -24.90
N GLU A 159 12.42 22.00 -26.17
CA GLU A 159 13.35 22.44 -27.23
C GLU A 159 13.84 23.87 -27.01
N SER A 160 13.00 24.75 -26.45
CA SER A 160 13.37 26.13 -26.13
C SER A 160 14.37 26.23 -24.98
N VAL A 161 14.38 25.28 -24.03
CA VAL A 161 15.35 25.27 -22.91
C VAL A 161 16.80 25.16 -23.41
N ILE A 162 17.01 24.52 -24.56
CA ILE A 162 18.33 24.36 -25.18
C ILE A 162 18.53 25.25 -26.41
N GLY A 163 17.55 26.09 -26.76
CA GLY A 163 17.57 26.93 -27.95
C GLY A 163 17.68 26.12 -29.25
N LYS A 164 16.98 24.98 -29.34
CA LYS A 164 17.03 24.10 -30.52
C LYS A 164 16.36 24.79 -31.72
N THR A 165 17.06 24.79 -32.84
CA THR A 165 16.50 25.20 -34.14
C THR A 165 15.81 24.00 -34.79
N VAL A 166 14.56 24.17 -35.20
CA VAL A 166 13.71 23.14 -35.81
C VAL A 166 13.49 23.50 -37.28
N GLU A 167 13.73 22.55 -38.18
CA GLU A 167 13.43 22.72 -39.61
C GLU A 167 11.93 22.50 -39.90
N HIS A 168 11.40 23.14 -40.95
CA HIS A 168 10.01 22.94 -41.37
C HIS A 168 9.68 21.46 -41.67
N SER A 169 10.61 20.74 -42.29
CA SER A 169 10.45 19.31 -42.57
C SER A 169 10.43 18.46 -41.30
N GLU A 170 11.26 18.80 -40.32
CA GLU A 170 11.33 18.16 -39.01
C GLU A 170 10.04 18.40 -38.22
N PHE A 171 9.52 19.62 -38.23
CA PHE A 171 8.25 19.97 -37.59
C PHE A 171 7.07 19.16 -38.17
N GLU A 172 6.93 19.09 -39.50
CA GLU A 172 5.87 18.30 -40.14
C GLU A 172 5.98 16.80 -39.80
N ASN A 173 7.19 16.25 -39.81
CA ASN A 173 7.42 14.84 -39.47
C ASN A 173 7.11 14.55 -38.00
N ASN A 174 7.57 15.39 -37.08
CA ASN A 174 7.29 15.28 -35.65
C ASN A 174 5.78 15.36 -35.37
N LEU A 175 5.05 16.20 -36.11
CA LEU A 175 3.60 16.33 -36.00
C LEU A 175 2.88 15.03 -36.43
N LEU A 176 3.33 14.41 -37.52
CA LEU A 176 2.78 13.14 -38.03
C LEU A 176 3.16 11.95 -37.14
N GLU A 177 4.37 11.89 -36.60
CA GLU A 177 4.79 10.85 -35.67
C GLU A 177 4.05 10.95 -34.33
N SER A 178 3.88 12.17 -33.81
CA SER A 178 3.10 12.42 -32.59
C SER A 178 1.64 11.98 -32.76
N LEU A 179 1.06 12.18 -33.95
CA LEU A 179 -0.29 11.73 -34.26
C LEU A 179 -0.36 10.20 -34.21
N GLN A 180 0.56 9.51 -34.88
CA GLN A 180 0.60 8.04 -34.87
C GLN A 180 0.84 7.47 -33.47
N GLY A 181 1.68 8.11 -32.67
CA GLY A 181 1.92 7.73 -31.27
C GLY A 181 0.64 7.84 -30.42
N ILE A 182 -0.13 8.90 -30.64
CA ILE A 182 -1.37 9.17 -29.91
C ILE A 182 -2.54 8.29 -30.42
N GLU A 183 -2.65 8.03 -31.72
CA GLU A 183 -3.62 7.07 -32.29
C GLU A 183 -3.38 5.66 -31.72
N ARG A 184 -2.12 5.19 -31.70
CA ARG A 184 -1.73 3.91 -31.09
C ARG A 184 -2.00 3.87 -29.58
N TYR A 185 -1.83 4.99 -28.88
CA TYR A 185 -2.10 5.12 -27.45
C TYR A 185 -3.61 5.07 -27.15
N LEU A 186 -4.43 5.74 -27.96
CA LEU A 186 -5.89 5.76 -27.80
C LEU A 186 -6.54 4.40 -28.06
N GLU A 187 -6.02 3.63 -29.01
CA GLU A 187 -6.45 2.25 -29.26
C GLU A 187 -6.22 1.34 -28.04
N ARG A 188 -5.30 1.69 -27.14
CA ARG A 188 -4.84 0.84 -26.02
C ARG A 188 -5.24 1.34 -24.62
N CYS A 189 -5.59 2.62 -24.45
CA CYS A 189 -5.90 3.19 -23.13
C CYS A 189 -7.36 2.88 -22.69
N SER A 190 -7.54 2.15 -21.58
CA SER A 190 -8.85 1.69 -21.09
C SER A 190 -9.89 2.80 -20.93
N TYR A 191 -9.52 3.98 -20.44
CA TYR A 191 -10.47 5.05 -20.14
C TYR A 191 -10.69 6.06 -21.29
N SER A 192 -9.96 5.91 -22.41
CA SER A 192 -10.00 6.86 -23.54
C SER A 192 -11.34 6.87 -24.29
N LEU A 193 -12.17 5.86 -24.10
CA LEU A 193 -13.46 5.71 -24.78
C LEU A 193 -14.67 6.02 -23.87
N LEU A 194 -14.44 6.31 -22.58
CA LEU A 194 -15.43 6.95 -21.68
C LEU A 194 -15.55 8.46 -21.93
N LEU A 195 -14.71 8.97 -22.83
CA LEU A 195 -14.63 10.36 -23.22
C LEU A 195 -15.81 10.70 -24.15
N PRO A 196 -16.67 11.66 -23.82
CA PRO A 196 -17.78 12.02 -24.71
C PRO A 196 -17.25 12.63 -26.02
N ASP A 197 -17.90 12.33 -27.15
CA ASP A 197 -17.57 12.88 -28.47
C ASP A 197 -17.62 14.42 -28.50
N THR A 198 -18.43 15.00 -27.61
CA THR A 198 -18.48 16.43 -27.31
C THR A 198 -18.37 16.62 -25.80
N PRO A 199 -17.33 17.29 -25.27
CA PRO A 199 -17.30 17.66 -23.87
C PRO A 199 -18.46 18.62 -23.57
N PRO A 200 -19.17 18.49 -22.42
CA PRO A 200 -20.13 19.49 -22.00
C PRO A 200 -19.40 20.84 -21.92
N ARG A 201 -19.95 21.89 -22.53
CA ARG A 201 -19.47 23.27 -22.29
C ARG A 201 -19.42 23.45 -20.76
N ASN A 202 -18.21 23.57 -20.20
CA ASN A 202 -17.91 23.79 -18.77
C ASN A 202 -17.74 22.55 -17.84
N LYS A 203 -17.45 21.32 -18.32
CA LYS A 203 -17.08 20.19 -17.42
C LYS A 203 -15.71 19.59 -17.73
N ASP A 204 -14.93 19.30 -16.68
CA ASP A 204 -13.63 18.61 -16.79
C ASP A 204 -13.79 17.16 -17.27
N VAL A 205 -12.82 16.68 -18.04
CA VAL A 205 -12.78 15.32 -18.59
C VAL A 205 -12.76 14.27 -17.50
N SER A 206 -12.00 14.51 -16.43
CA SER A 206 -11.87 13.59 -15.30
C SER A 206 -13.20 13.43 -14.59
N SER A 207 -13.94 14.53 -14.41
CA SER A 207 -15.28 14.51 -13.83
C SER A 207 -16.26 13.65 -14.64
N VAL A 208 -16.19 13.69 -15.97
CA VAL A 208 -17.08 12.85 -16.82
C VAL A 208 -16.75 11.37 -16.71
N ILE A 209 -15.45 11.00 -16.72
CA ILE A 209 -15.02 9.62 -16.50
C ILE A 209 -15.54 9.11 -15.16
N MET A 210 -15.40 9.94 -14.12
CA MET A 210 -15.91 9.61 -12.79
C MET A 210 -17.43 9.49 -12.75
N GLU A 211 -18.19 10.40 -13.37
CA GLU A 211 -19.64 10.26 -13.46
C GLU A 211 -20.05 8.91 -14.07
N HIS A 212 -19.33 8.42 -15.09
CA HIS A 212 -19.58 7.10 -15.68
C HIS A 212 -19.23 5.95 -14.73
N ILE A 213 -18.10 6.01 -14.03
CA ILE A 213 -17.70 5.00 -13.03
C ILE A 213 -18.72 4.98 -11.86
N LEU A 214 -19.16 6.14 -11.40
CA LEU A 214 -20.11 6.27 -10.30
C LEU A 214 -21.50 5.74 -10.70
N LYS A 215 -21.94 6.01 -11.93
CA LYS A 215 -23.17 5.40 -12.50
C LYS A 215 -23.06 3.88 -12.63
N LEU A 216 -21.88 3.36 -12.99
CA LEU A 216 -21.62 1.92 -13.10
C LEU A 216 -21.89 1.17 -11.78
N ILE A 217 -21.54 1.80 -10.66
CA ILE A 217 -21.72 1.23 -9.30
C ILE A 217 -23.05 1.65 -8.65
N GLY A 218 -23.96 2.26 -9.40
CA GLY A 218 -25.29 2.65 -8.94
C GLY A 218 -25.36 3.95 -8.13
N TRP A 219 -24.34 4.81 -8.20
CA TRP A 219 -24.28 6.10 -7.49
C TRP A 219 -24.75 7.23 -8.40
N ASN A 220 -26.04 7.21 -8.74
CA ASN A 220 -26.61 8.02 -9.83
C ASN A 220 -26.99 9.46 -9.43
N SER A 221 -27.04 9.79 -8.14
CA SER A 221 -27.66 11.04 -7.65
C SER A 221 -26.77 11.79 -6.66
N LEU A 222 -25.46 11.84 -6.94
CA LEU A 222 -24.51 12.61 -6.16
C LEU A 222 -24.54 14.10 -6.55
N ASN A 223 -24.38 14.97 -5.56
CA ASN A 223 -24.08 16.38 -5.80
C ASN A 223 -22.68 16.52 -6.39
N ILE A 224 -22.47 17.51 -7.24
CA ILE A 224 -21.25 17.69 -8.03
C ILE A 224 -20.63 19.05 -7.67
N ASP A 225 -19.31 19.09 -7.55
CA ASP A 225 -18.49 20.31 -7.37
C ASP A 225 -18.91 21.20 -6.20
N GLU A 226 -19.11 20.63 -5.00
CA GLU A 226 -19.39 21.43 -3.80
C GLU A 226 -18.11 22.16 -3.36
N THR A 227 -18.18 23.49 -3.27
CA THR A 227 -17.04 24.33 -2.90
C THR A 227 -17.32 25.20 -1.69
N VAL A 228 -16.31 25.40 -0.86
CA VAL A 228 -16.32 26.36 0.26
C VAL A 228 -15.11 27.28 0.14
N THR A 229 -15.36 28.59 0.28
CA THR A 229 -14.31 29.61 0.25
C THR A 229 -14.05 30.15 1.65
N HIS A 230 -12.79 30.18 2.07
CA HIS A 230 -12.35 30.78 3.33
C HIS A 230 -11.27 31.83 3.07
N TYR A 231 -11.33 32.95 3.77
CA TYR A 231 -10.27 33.96 3.73
C TYR A 231 -9.10 33.52 4.62
N ASP A 232 -7.92 33.28 4.02
CA ASP A 232 -6.70 32.96 4.77
C ASP A 232 -5.99 34.26 5.14
N GLU A 233 -6.13 34.67 6.41
CA GLU A 233 -5.53 35.88 6.96
C GLU A 233 -3.99 35.91 6.85
N LYS A 234 -3.32 34.74 6.85
CA LYS A 234 -1.85 34.66 6.76
C LYS A 234 -1.36 34.88 5.34
N LEU A 235 -2.16 34.49 4.35
CA LEU A 235 -1.83 34.64 2.93
C LEU A 235 -2.49 35.87 2.30
N GLY A 236 -3.41 36.52 3.00
CA GLY A 236 -4.17 37.69 2.53
C GLY A 236 -5.02 37.38 1.29
N LYS A 237 -5.49 36.14 1.14
CA LYS A 237 -6.21 35.65 -0.04
C LYS A 237 -7.31 34.69 0.33
N GLU A 238 -8.36 34.69 -0.49
CA GLU A 238 -9.38 33.65 -0.45
C GLU A 238 -8.82 32.31 -0.94
N GLN A 239 -9.03 31.25 -0.16
CA GLN A 239 -8.76 29.87 -0.51
C GLN A 239 -10.08 29.16 -0.76
N GLN A 240 -10.17 28.49 -1.90
CA GLN A 240 -11.31 27.65 -2.26
C GLN A 240 -10.96 26.18 -2.01
N PHE A 241 -11.85 25.49 -1.32
CA PHE A 241 -11.79 24.05 -1.06
C PHE A 241 -12.94 23.36 -1.77
N LYS A 242 -12.67 22.21 -2.40
CA LYS A 242 -13.62 21.52 -3.28
C LYS A 242 -13.74 20.04 -2.94
N VAL A 243 -14.97 19.53 -3.00
CA VAL A 243 -15.26 18.10 -3.07
C VAL A 243 -15.94 17.83 -4.41
N ASP A 244 -15.39 16.90 -5.20
CA ASP A 244 -15.87 16.64 -6.57
C ASP A 244 -17.28 16.04 -6.57
N PHE A 245 -17.55 15.07 -5.69
CA PHE A 245 -18.88 14.50 -5.53
C PHE A 245 -19.21 14.22 -4.06
N TRP A 246 -20.47 14.42 -3.67
CA TRP A 246 -20.94 14.00 -2.35
C TRP A 246 -22.43 13.61 -2.34
N GLY A 247 -22.83 12.74 -1.41
CA GLY A 247 -24.22 12.38 -1.23
C GLY A 247 -24.42 11.37 -0.11
N ASN A 248 -25.68 10.98 0.10
CA ASN A 248 -26.06 10.02 1.14
C ASN A 248 -27.08 9.01 0.64
N TYR A 249 -26.94 7.76 1.07
CA TYR A 249 -27.80 6.63 0.71
C TYR A 249 -28.16 5.82 1.96
N ASP A 250 -29.22 5.02 1.90
CA ASP A 250 -29.50 4.06 2.97
C ASP A 250 -28.52 2.89 2.87
N CYS A 251 -27.93 2.49 4.01
CA CYS A 251 -26.92 1.44 4.05
C CYS A 251 -27.57 0.06 3.90
N PRO A 252 -27.29 -0.71 2.83
CA PRO A 252 -27.89 -2.04 2.67
C PRO A 252 -27.27 -3.09 3.59
N LEU A 253 -26.08 -2.82 4.12
CA LEU A 253 -25.31 -3.73 4.97
C LEU A 253 -25.63 -3.56 6.47
N LYS A 254 -26.30 -2.47 6.86
CA LYS A 254 -26.68 -2.17 8.24
C LYS A 254 -28.02 -1.46 8.32
N ASP A 255 -28.99 -2.09 8.96
CA ASP A 255 -30.34 -1.56 9.07
C ASP A 255 -30.36 -0.24 9.86
N ASN A 256 -31.19 0.71 9.42
CA ASN A 256 -31.37 2.03 10.01
C ASN A 256 -30.13 2.95 9.99
N LEU A 257 -29.09 2.62 9.24
CA LEU A 257 -27.93 3.49 9.01
C LEU A 257 -27.92 4.06 7.59
N LYS A 258 -27.29 5.23 7.44
CA LYS A 258 -27.03 5.86 6.14
C LYS A 258 -25.54 5.92 5.83
N ASP A 259 -25.19 5.68 4.59
CA ASP A 259 -23.84 5.89 4.07
C ASP A 259 -23.73 7.32 3.52
N ILE A 260 -22.81 8.10 4.06
CA ILE A 260 -22.47 9.45 3.55
C ILE A 260 -21.12 9.35 2.84
N VAL A 261 -21.07 9.70 1.56
CA VAL A 261 -19.86 9.59 0.75
C VAL A 261 -19.37 10.96 0.31
N TYR A 262 -18.07 11.20 0.44
CA TYR A 262 -17.35 12.33 -0.12
C TYR A 262 -16.29 11.77 -1.08
N ILE A 263 -16.25 12.24 -2.32
CA ILE A 263 -15.42 11.66 -3.37
C ILE A 263 -14.59 12.76 -4.01
N ASN A 264 -13.28 12.50 -4.11
CA ASN A 264 -12.36 13.28 -4.92
C ASN A 264 -11.64 12.36 -5.90
N ALA A 265 -11.40 12.85 -7.12
CA ALA A 265 -10.78 12.07 -8.16
C ALA A 265 -9.58 12.79 -8.79
N ASN A 266 -8.48 12.05 -8.92
CA ASN A 266 -7.30 12.45 -9.66
C ASN A 266 -7.07 11.39 -10.74
N ILE A 267 -7.22 11.79 -12.00
CA ILE A 267 -6.95 10.95 -13.16
C ILE A 267 -5.76 11.57 -13.87
N ASP A 268 -4.60 10.97 -13.65
CA ASP A 268 -3.31 11.47 -14.11
C ASP A 268 -2.83 10.67 -15.32
N ALA A 269 -1.92 11.24 -16.13
CA ALA A 269 -1.37 10.54 -17.29
C ALA A 269 -0.58 9.28 -16.87
N GLU A 270 0.13 9.37 -15.75
CA GLU A 270 0.83 8.28 -15.09
C GLU A 270 0.84 8.52 -13.57
N TYR A 271 1.12 7.48 -12.80
CA TYR A 271 1.18 7.62 -11.34
C TYR A 271 2.32 8.54 -10.88
N PHE A 272 1.97 9.46 -9.98
CA PHE A 272 3.00 10.23 -9.30
C PHE A 272 3.83 9.38 -8.34
N PRO A 273 5.13 9.68 -8.21
CA PRO A 273 5.99 9.06 -7.20
C PRO A 273 5.53 9.29 -5.75
N ASP A 274 4.81 10.39 -5.50
CA ASP A 274 4.30 10.77 -4.18
C ASP A 274 2.96 11.54 -4.27
N TYR A 275 1.91 10.98 -3.67
CA TYR A 275 0.58 11.59 -3.58
C TYR A 275 0.32 12.35 -2.26
N THR A 276 1.33 12.52 -1.40
CA THR A 276 1.17 13.09 -0.06
C THR A 276 0.52 14.47 -0.07
N ASN A 277 0.89 15.34 -1.01
CA ASN A 277 0.33 16.69 -1.10
C ASN A 277 -1.10 16.67 -1.66
N THR A 278 -1.36 15.86 -2.69
CA THR A 278 -2.69 15.70 -3.29
C THR A 278 -3.69 15.18 -2.26
N ILE A 279 -3.35 14.09 -1.56
CA ILE A 279 -4.18 13.51 -0.50
C ILE A 279 -4.34 14.50 0.65
N LYS A 280 -3.27 15.21 1.06
CA LYS A 280 -3.36 16.25 2.09
C LYS A 280 -4.42 17.30 1.72
N ASN A 281 -4.38 17.83 0.51
CA ASN A 281 -5.30 18.88 0.06
C ASN A 281 -6.73 18.35 -0.04
N SER A 282 -6.91 17.12 -0.52
CA SER A 282 -8.20 16.43 -0.56
C SER A 282 -8.81 16.27 0.84
N LEU A 283 -8.02 15.78 1.82
CA LEU A 283 -8.45 15.63 3.21
C LEU A 283 -8.89 16.95 3.84
N PHE A 284 -8.14 18.04 3.60
CA PHE A 284 -8.53 19.37 4.06
C PHE A 284 -9.81 19.84 3.39
N SER A 285 -9.96 19.59 2.08
CA SER A 285 -11.13 20.03 1.34
C SER A 285 -12.40 19.32 1.80
N VAL A 286 -12.33 18.00 2.00
CA VAL A 286 -13.43 17.21 2.58
C VAL A 286 -13.79 17.70 3.98
N HIS A 287 -12.80 18.03 4.81
CA HIS A 287 -13.07 18.56 6.15
C HIS A 287 -13.83 19.90 6.09
N SER A 288 -13.35 20.86 5.29
CA SER A 288 -13.98 22.18 5.15
C SER A 288 -15.41 22.09 4.58
N VAL A 289 -15.59 21.31 3.51
CA VAL A 289 -16.91 21.09 2.89
C VAL A 289 -17.85 20.40 3.86
N ARG A 290 -17.39 19.34 4.54
CA ARG A 290 -18.20 18.62 5.54
C ARG A 290 -18.72 19.54 6.64
N GLU A 291 -17.87 20.38 7.23
CA GLU A 291 -18.30 21.31 8.29
C GLU A 291 -19.33 22.32 7.78
N HIS A 292 -19.19 22.78 6.53
CA HIS A 292 -20.20 23.62 5.88
C HIS A 292 -21.54 22.88 5.70
N LEU A 293 -21.52 21.66 5.18
CA LEU A 293 -22.73 20.85 4.95
C LEU A 293 -23.47 20.53 6.27
N ILE A 294 -22.74 20.31 7.36
CA ILE A 294 -23.32 20.14 8.70
C ILE A 294 -23.97 21.44 9.18
N LYS A 295 -23.30 22.58 9.00
CA LYS A 295 -23.82 23.90 9.41
C LYS A 295 -25.10 24.26 8.67
N GLU A 296 -25.15 23.96 7.37
CA GLU A 296 -26.34 24.14 6.52
C GLU A 296 -27.42 23.07 6.75
N LYS A 297 -27.21 22.11 7.67
CA LYS A 297 -28.11 20.99 7.95
C LYS A 297 -28.43 20.11 6.73
N LYS A 298 -27.57 20.12 5.72
CA LYS A 298 -27.68 19.23 4.55
C LYS A 298 -27.33 17.78 4.90
N ILE A 299 -26.51 17.57 5.93
CA ILE A 299 -26.10 16.25 6.42
C ILE A 299 -26.42 16.11 7.91
N ASN A 300 -27.02 14.97 8.29
CA ASN A 300 -27.14 14.56 9.69
C ASN A 300 -26.16 13.42 9.98
N ARG A 301 -25.40 13.54 11.07
CA ARG A 301 -24.40 12.54 11.50
C ARG A 301 -25.02 11.42 12.33
N ASP A 302 -26.19 11.64 12.90
CA ASP A 302 -26.87 10.63 13.71
C ASP A 302 -27.28 9.47 12.80
N ASN A 303 -27.00 8.24 13.24
CA ASN A 303 -27.27 7.01 12.50
C ASN A 303 -26.66 6.99 11.08
N SER A 304 -25.40 7.45 10.95
CA SER A 304 -24.69 7.45 9.67
C SER A 304 -23.27 6.91 9.77
N ILE A 305 -22.73 6.46 8.63
CA ILE A 305 -21.33 6.09 8.43
C ILE A 305 -20.76 6.99 7.34
N GLU A 306 -19.66 7.67 7.65
CA GLU A 306 -19.04 8.64 6.75
C GLU A 306 -17.81 8.05 6.05
N TYR A 307 -17.76 8.21 4.73
CA TYR A 307 -16.72 7.67 3.85
C TYR A 307 -16.08 8.80 3.04
N CYS A 308 -14.75 8.88 3.04
CA CYS A 308 -13.97 9.75 2.17
C CYS A 308 -13.23 8.88 1.16
N ILE A 309 -13.58 8.98 -0.12
CA ILE A 309 -13.10 8.11 -1.18
C ILE A 309 -12.22 8.91 -2.13
N GLN A 310 -10.99 8.46 -2.31
CA GLN A 310 -10.02 9.06 -3.19
C GLN A 310 -9.71 8.11 -4.35
N PHE A 311 -10.13 8.51 -5.56
CA PHE A 311 -9.71 7.85 -6.79
C PHE A 311 -8.37 8.43 -7.24
N LEU A 312 -7.38 7.58 -7.44
CA LEU A 312 -6.03 7.91 -7.92
C LEU A 312 -5.75 7.00 -9.12
N LEU A 313 -6.18 7.43 -10.29
CA LEU A 313 -6.16 6.62 -11.50
C LEU A 313 -5.08 7.11 -12.46
N SER A 314 -4.48 6.17 -13.18
CA SER A 314 -3.49 6.42 -14.21
C SER A 314 -4.02 6.01 -15.57
N MET A 315 -3.68 6.80 -16.59
CA MET A 315 -3.99 6.52 -17.99
C MET A 315 -2.86 5.73 -18.70
N LYS A 316 -1.77 5.37 -18.01
CA LYS A 316 -0.61 4.65 -18.57
C LYS A 316 -0.87 3.16 -18.65
N GLU A 317 -0.70 2.57 -19.84
CA GLU A 317 -0.94 1.15 -20.10
C GLU A 317 -0.15 0.22 -19.17
N SER A 318 1.13 0.50 -18.92
CA SER A 318 1.96 -0.29 -18.01
C SER A 318 1.48 -0.28 -16.55
N GLU A 319 0.61 0.66 -16.19
CA GLU A 319 0.03 0.81 -14.85
C GLU A 319 -1.39 0.25 -14.77
N GLN A 320 -1.91 -0.32 -15.87
CA GLN A 320 -3.16 -1.08 -15.86
C GLN A 320 -3.01 -2.30 -14.92
N ASN A 321 -4.04 -2.50 -14.09
CA ASN A 321 -4.10 -3.52 -13.05
C ASN A 321 -2.91 -3.45 -12.05
N GLN A 322 -2.22 -2.29 -11.95
CA GLN A 322 -1.15 -2.07 -10.99
C GLN A 322 -1.63 -1.32 -9.76
N ALA A 323 -1.00 -1.63 -8.62
CA ALA A 323 -1.23 -0.94 -7.36
C ALA A 323 -0.18 0.16 -7.14
N ILE A 324 -0.53 1.21 -6.41
CA ILE A 324 0.41 2.29 -6.09
C ILE A 324 1.33 1.86 -4.95
N ALA A 325 2.65 1.86 -5.18
CA ALA A 325 3.64 1.26 -4.28
C ALA A 325 3.84 1.97 -2.92
N LYS A 326 3.31 3.20 -2.71
CA LYS A 326 3.59 4.02 -1.50
C LYS A 326 2.45 4.96 -1.09
N LEU A 327 1.26 4.43 -0.81
CA LEU A 327 0.13 5.27 -0.40
C LEU A 327 0.04 5.53 1.12
N ASN A 328 0.60 4.63 1.92
CA ASN A 328 0.40 4.63 3.38
C ASN A 328 0.96 5.87 4.08
N ASP A 329 2.04 6.46 3.55
CA ASP A 329 2.71 7.63 4.14
C ASP A 329 1.91 8.93 3.99
N ALA A 330 0.97 8.96 3.03
CA ALA A 330 0.13 10.12 2.77
C ALA A 330 -0.99 10.29 3.81
N TYR A 331 -1.56 9.18 4.31
CA TYR A 331 -2.68 9.15 5.26
C TYR A 331 -2.21 9.28 6.73
N LYS A 332 -1.72 10.47 7.10
CA LYS A 332 -1.20 10.75 8.45
C LYS A 332 -2.33 10.91 9.48
N LYS A 333 -2.22 10.21 10.63
CA LYS A 333 -3.20 10.22 11.75
C LYS A 333 -3.60 11.63 12.22
N ASN A 334 -2.72 12.62 12.14
CA ASN A 334 -3.02 14.00 12.58
C ASN A 334 -3.91 14.79 11.60
N LYS A 335 -4.06 14.34 10.35
CA LYS A 335 -4.86 15.01 9.32
C LYS A 335 -6.22 14.34 9.05
N MET A 336 -6.42 13.14 9.57
CA MET A 336 -7.67 12.40 9.42
C MET A 336 -8.67 12.76 10.53
N ASP A 337 -9.94 12.53 10.28
CA ASP A 337 -11.01 12.55 11.28
C ASP A 337 -11.16 11.15 11.92
N LYS A 338 -11.65 11.09 13.16
CA LYS A 338 -11.86 9.84 13.90
C LYS A 338 -13.14 9.10 13.51
N ASN A 339 -14.07 9.78 12.86
CA ASN A 339 -15.40 9.27 12.50
C ASN A 339 -15.54 8.96 11.00
N ILE A 340 -14.55 9.33 10.18
CA ILE A 340 -14.56 9.09 8.73
C ILE A 340 -13.67 7.88 8.41
N ILE A 341 -14.15 7.04 7.49
CA ILE A 341 -13.39 5.92 6.91
C ILE A 341 -12.85 6.38 5.55
N TYR A 342 -11.55 6.25 5.34
CA TYR A 342 -10.87 6.74 4.14
C TYR A 342 -10.56 5.59 3.20
N TYR A 343 -10.96 5.70 1.94
CA TYR A 343 -10.73 4.72 0.89
C TYR A 343 -9.82 5.33 -0.17
N ALA A 344 -8.84 4.56 -0.61
CA ALA A 344 -8.03 4.88 -1.77
C ALA A 344 -8.16 3.80 -2.84
N ILE A 345 -8.43 4.24 -4.07
CA ILE A 345 -8.71 3.38 -5.21
C ILE A 345 -7.66 3.66 -6.29
N ASP A 346 -6.90 2.63 -6.62
CA ASP A 346 -5.90 2.59 -7.70
C ASP A 346 -6.43 1.78 -8.90
N ASN A 347 -5.65 1.67 -9.97
CA ASN A 347 -6.04 1.00 -11.21
C ASN A 347 -6.30 -0.48 -10.94
N LYS A 348 -5.49 -1.16 -10.12
CA LYS A 348 -5.75 -2.54 -9.71
C LYS A 348 -7.18 -2.75 -9.18
N LYS A 349 -7.64 -1.86 -8.28
CA LYS A 349 -8.99 -1.96 -7.72
C LYS A 349 -10.07 -1.53 -8.71
N ALA A 350 -9.86 -0.39 -9.38
CA ALA A 350 -10.80 0.13 -10.36
C ALA A 350 -11.02 -0.84 -11.52
N ASP A 351 -9.94 -1.39 -12.08
CA ASP A 351 -9.99 -2.32 -13.21
C ASP A 351 -10.71 -3.62 -12.82
N PHE A 352 -10.46 -4.16 -11.62
CA PHE A 352 -11.19 -5.33 -11.12
C PHE A 352 -12.70 -5.07 -11.02
N LEU A 353 -13.10 -3.97 -10.37
CA LEU A 353 -14.50 -3.60 -10.19
C LEU A 353 -15.22 -3.39 -11.53
N ILE A 354 -14.62 -2.56 -12.38
CA ILE A 354 -15.18 -2.19 -13.69
C ILE A 354 -15.30 -3.44 -14.57
N SER A 355 -14.26 -4.27 -14.61
CA SER A 355 -14.26 -5.49 -15.44
C SER A 355 -15.31 -6.48 -14.99
N SER A 356 -15.51 -6.62 -13.68
CA SER A 356 -16.54 -7.47 -13.11
C SER A 356 -17.95 -7.01 -13.49
N ILE A 357 -18.23 -5.71 -13.35
CA ILE A 357 -19.54 -5.14 -13.65
C ILE A 357 -19.85 -5.21 -15.15
N ILE A 358 -18.89 -4.89 -16.02
CA ILE A 358 -19.08 -4.98 -17.48
C ILE A 358 -19.28 -6.43 -17.92
N THR A 359 -18.52 -7.38 -17.37
CA THR A 359 -18.70 -8.81 -17.64
C THR A 359 -20.11 -9.25 -17.24
N ALA A 360 -20.60 -8.81 -16.08
CA ALA A 360 -21.96 -9.09 -15.64
C ALA A 360 -23.05 -8.40 -16.49
N ARG A 361 -22.77 -7.23 -17.08
CA ARG A 361 -23.69 -6.55 -18.00
C ARG A 361 -23.83 -7.30 -19.32
N LYS A 362 -22.73 -7.78 -19.89
CA LYS A 362 -22.75 -8.58 -21.13
C LYS A 362 -23.49 -9.91 -20.96
N TYR A 363 -23.56 -10.42 -19.74
CA TYR A 363 -24.29 -11.62 -19.41
C TYR A 363 -25.77 -11.30 -19.10
N ARG A 364 -26.70 -11.83 -19.90
CA ARG A 364 -28.15 -11.48 -19.87
C ARG A 364 -28.35 -9.96 -19.92
N ASP A 365 -27.98 -9.39 -21.06
CA ASP A 365 -27.81 -7.94 -21.29
C ASP A 365 -29.08 -7.10 -21.17
N ASP A 366 -30.25 -7.72 -21.24
CA ASP A 366 -31.56 -7.07 -21.05
C ASP A 366 -31.93 -6.82 -19.57
N LEU A 367 -31.19 -7.43 -18.63
CA LEU A 367 -31.43 -7.34 -17.19
C LEU A 367 -30.52 -6.34 -16.48
N THR A 368 -31.01 -5.73 -15.42
CA THR A 368 -30.19 -4.88 -14.54
C THR A 368 -29.11 -5.67 -13.77
N VAL A 369 -28.04 -4.98 -13.37
CA VAL A 369 -27.00 -5.52 -12.48
C VAL A 369 -27.38 -5.20 -11.03
N LYS A 370 -27.59 -6.24 -10.23
CA LYS A 370 -27.85 -6.12 -8.78
C LYS A 370 -26.66 -6.64 -8.00
N PHE A 371 -26.28 -5.96 -6.91
CA PHE A 371 -25.25 -6.42 -5.97
C PHE A 371 -25.92 -7.22 -4.86
N LEU A 372 -25.37 -8.39 -4.53
CA LEU A 372 -25.85 -9.21 -3.43
C LEU A 372 -25.26 -8.71 -2.12
N TYR A 373 -26.12 -8.45 -1.13
CA TYR A 373 -25.72 -8.08 0.22
C TYR A 373 -25.79 -9.29 1.14
N PRO A 374 -24.65 -9.71 1.76
CA PRO A 374 -24.61 -10.77 2.73
C PRO A 374 -25.56 -10.48 3.89
N ILE A 375 -26.30 -11.51 4.30
CA ILE A 375 -27.08 -11.46 5.53
C ILE A 375 -26.12 -11.59 6.71
N THR A 376 -26.19 -10.61 7.61
CA THR A 376 -25.46 -10.57 8.88
C THR A 376 -26.42 -10.19 10.00
N ASP A 377 -25.95 -10.24 11.25
CA ASP A 377 -26.70 -9.73 12.41
C ASP A 377 -27.14 -8.27 12.22
N ASP A 378 -26.39 -7.48 11.45
CA ASP A 378 -26.62 -6.05 11.27
C ASP A 378 -27.75 -5.74 10.24
N ASN A 379 -28.20 -6.70 9.42
CA ASN A 379 -29.18 -6.44 8.34
C ASN A 379 -30.22 -7.55 8.08
N SER A 380 -30.41 -8.48 9.03
CA SER A 380 -31.23 -9.69 8.84
C SER A 380 -32.74 -9.47 8.89
N GLN A 381 -33.46 -10.09 7.95
CA GLN A 381 -34.87 -10.48 8.08
C GLN A 381 -35.04 -11.96 7.71
N ILE A 382 -35.87 -12.69 8.45
CA ILE A 382 -36.01 -14.16 8.39
C ILE A 382 -36.53 -14.62 7.00
N ASN A 383 -35.95 -15.70 6.46
CA ASN A 383 -36.43 -16.50 5.30
C ASN A 383 -36.46 -15.85 3.90
N LYS A 384 -35.46 -15.04 3.51
CA LYS A 384 -35.32 -14.51 2.14
C LYS A 384 -33.93 -14.79 1.55
N ILE A 385 -33.82 -14.74 0.21
CA ILE A 385 -32.51 -14.56 -0.44
C ILE A 385 -31.88 -13.28 0.14
N GLY A 386 -30.54 -13.21 0.25
CA GLY A 386 -29.87 -11.99 0.70
C GLY A 386 -30.40 -10.75 -0.01
N LYS A 387 -30.53 -9.63 0.72
CA LYS A 387 -30.97 -8.35 0.15
C LYS A 387 -30.08 -8.05 -1.06
N ARG A 388 -30.67 -7.51 -2.13
CA ARG A 388 -29.94 -7.22 -3.37
C ARG A 388 -30.55 -6.03 -4.07
N ASN A 389 -29.72 -5.15 -4.60
CA ASN A 389 -30.16 -3.93 -5.27
C ASN A 389 -29.06 -3.40 -6.21
N THR A 390 -29.37 -2.40 -7.04
CA THR A 390 -28.43 -1.81 -8.00
C THR A 390 -27.36 -0.91 -7.36
N TYR A 391 -27.51 -0.58 -6.08
CA TYR A 391 -26.55 0.25 -5.34
C TYR A 391 -25.36 -0.58 -4.83
N MET A 392 -24.13 -0.19 -5.15
CA MET A 392 -22.94 -0.82 -4.56
C MET A 392 -22.56 -0.12 -3.25
N PRO A 393 -22.51 -0.82 -2.10
CA PRO A 393 -22.10 -0.21 -0.84
C PRO A 393 -20.59 0.17 -0.86
N PRO A 394 -20.16 1.24 -0.17
CA PRO A 394 -18.76 1.69 -0.18
C PRO A 394 -17.74 0.62 0.23
N GLN A 395 -18.15 -0.33 1.08
CA GLN A 395 -17.36 -1.46 1.55
C GLN A 395 -16.85 -2.36 0.42
N TYR A 396 -17.54 -2.39 -0.72
CA TYR A 396 -17.18 -3.26 -1.84
C TYR A 396 -16.09 -2.66 -2.73
N LEU A 397 -15.82 -1.35 -2.64
CA LEU A 397 -14.81 -0.67 -3.47
C LEU A 397 -13.40 -1.29 -3.34
N ASN A 398 -13.07 -1.80 -2.16
CA ASN A 398 -11.75 -2.38 -1.87
C ASN A 398 -11.86 -3.86 -1.46
N SER A 399 -12.97 -4.52 -1.83
CA SER A 399 -13.16 -5.96 -1.61
C SER A 399 -12.55 -6.77 -2.76
N SER A 400 -11.96 -7.91 -2.42
CA SER A 400 -11.38 -8.87 -3.36
C SER A 400 -12.42 -9.82 -3.97
N ILE A 401 -13.67 -9.76 -3.49
CA ILE A 401 -14.79 -10.55 -3.98
C ILE A 401 -15.98 -9.63 -4.26
N LEU A 402 -16.54 -9.71 -5.47
CA LEU A 402 -17.73 -8.95 -5.85
C LEU A 402 -18.86 -9.91 -6.26
N PRO A 403 -19.92 -10.06 -5.46
CA PRO A 403 -21.09 -10.87 -5.81
C PRO A 403 -22.13 -10.03 -6.56
N ILE A 404 -22.48 -10.46 -7.77
CA ILE A 404 -23.47 -9.84 -8.65
C ILE A 404 -24.60 -10.83 -8.94
N ILE A 405 -25.82 -10.33 -9.01
CA ILE A 405 -27.03 -11.07 -9.35
C ILE A 405 -27.62 -10.53 -10.66
N LYS A 406 -28.05 -11.48 -11.49
CA LYS A 406 -28.80 -11.26 -12.72
C LYS A 406 -30.05 -12.13 -12.63
N GLU A 407 -31.21 -11.52 -12.47
CA GLU A 407 -32.46 -12.23 -12.23
C GLU A 407 -33.62 -11.67 -13.05
N ASP A 408 -34.56 -12.57 -13.37
CA ASP A 408 -35.93 -12.29 -13.80
C ASP A 408 -36.87 -13.20 -12.99
N ARG A 409 -38.16 -13.21 -13.34
CA ARG A 409 -39.17 -14.02 -12.63
C ARG A 409 -38.84 -15.51 -12.54
N ASP A 410 -38.13 -16.07 -13.53
CA ASP A 410 -37.95 -17.51 -13.70
C ASP A 410 -36.54 -18.01 -13.33
N LYS A 411 -35.52 -17.15 -13.45
CA LYS A 411 -34.12 -17.56 -13.31
C LYS A 411 -33.28 -16.54 -12.57
N ILE A 412 -32.66 -16.98 -11.49
CA ILE A 412 -31.60 -16.26 -10.77
C ILE A 412 -30.22 -16.83 -11.12
N SER A 413 -29.36 -15.99 -11.69
CA SER A 413 -27.95 -16.26 -11.96
C SER A 413 -27.09 -15.45 -11.01
N VAL A 414 -26.16 -16.11 -10.31
CA VAL A 414 -25.25 -15.45 -9.36
C VAL A 414 -23.83 -15.52 -9.90
N LEU A 415 -23.23 -14.36 -10.12
CA LEU A 415 -21.89 -14.17 -10.65
C LEU A 415 -20.98 -13.74 -9.49
N LEU A 416 -19.94 -14.51 -9.21
CA LEU A 416 -18.97 -14.23 -8.15
C LEU A 416 -17.62 -13.94 -8.78
N PHE A 417 -17.18 -12.69 -8.69
CA PHE A 417 -15.90 -12.25 -9.23
C PHE A 417 -14.84 -12.27 -8.14
N CYS A 418 -13.70 -12.90 -8.42
CA CYS A 418 -12.57 -12.99 -7.50
C CYS A 418 -11.35 -12.29 -8.11
N SER A 419 -10.73 -11.38 -7.36
CA SER A 419 -9.48 -10.72 -7.78
C SER A 419 -8.26 -11.65 -7.69
N ASP A 420 -8.38 -12.72 -6.92
CA ASP A 420 -7.32 -13.70 -6.70
C ASP A 420 -7.10 -14.60 -7.93
N PRO A 421 -5.89 -15.16 -8.09
CA PRO A 421 -5.65 -16.22 -9.07
C PRO A 421 -6.38 -17.52 -8.68
N TYR A 422 -6.65 -18.37 -9.66
CA TYR A 422 -7.28 -19.67 -9.48
C TYR A 422 -6.39 -20.62 -8.64
N SER A 423 -7.01 -21.44 -7.80
CA SER A 423 -6.44 -22.68 -7.29
C SER A 423 -7.56 -23.63 -6.86
N LYS A 424 -7.27 -24.94 -6.81
CA LYS A 424 -8.20 -25.97 -6.33
C LYS A 424 -8.80 -25.64 -4.97
N ASP A 425 -7.95 -25.23 -4.03
CA ASP A 425 -8.32 -24.91 -2.66
C ASP A 425 -9.21 -23.66 -2.58
N ARG A 426 -8.85 -22.60 -3.33
CA ARG A 426 -9.64 -21.36 -3.39
C ARG A 426 -11.00 -21.60 -4.05
N LEU A 427 -11.05 -22.38 -5.13
CA LEU A 427 -12.32 -22.75 -5.77
C LEU A 427 -13.26 -23.42 -4.76
N ARG A 428 -12.75 -24.36 -3.96
CA ARG A 428 -13.53 -25.02 -2.90
C ARG A 428 -14.11 -23.99 -1.90
N LYS A 429 -13.26 -23.15 -1.32
CA LYS A 429 -13.66 -22.08 -0.39
C LYS A 429 -14.72 -21.13 -0.99
N VAL A 430 -14.56 -20.76 -2.26
CA VAL A 430 -15.45 -19.84 -3.00
C VAL A 430 -16.80 -20.48 -3.31
N ILE A 431 -16.85 -21.75 -3.73
CA ILE A 431 -18.11 -22.49 -3.92
C ILE A 431 -18.91 -22.52 -2.61
N TRP A 432 -18.24 -22.79 -1.49
CA TRP A 432 -18.89 -22.78 -0.18
C TRP A 432 -19.50 -21.42 0.16
N LEU A 433 -18.74 -20.33 -0.03
CA LEU A 433 -19.22 -18.97 0.22
C LEU A 433 -20.46 -18.66 -0.63
N LEU A 434 -20.40 -18.99 -1.91
CA LEU A 434 -21.45 -18.69 -2.88
C LEU A 434 -22.79 -19.37 -2.54
N ILE A 435 -22.75 -20.67 -2.18
CA ILE A 435 -23.96 -21.38 -1.77
C ILE A 435 -24.53 -20.78 -0.48
N ARG A 436 -23.66 -20.38 0.47
CA ARG A 436 -24.09 -19.79 1.74
C ARG A 436 -24.69 -18.40 1.58
N LEU A 437 -24.10 -17.54 0.74
CA LEU A 437 -24.63 -16.21 0.43
C LEU A 437 -26.04 -16.26 -0.20
N THR A 438 -26.34 -17.36 -0.90
CA THR A 438 -27.57 -17.50 -1.69
C THR A 438 -28.56 -18.48 -1.07
N SER A 439 -28.22 -19.08 0.08
CA SER A 439 -28.95 -20.21 0.68
C SER A 439 -29.24 -21.35 -0.31
N GLY A 440 -28.42 -21.49 -1.35
CA GLY A 440 -28.60 -22.50 -2.39
C GLY A 440 -29.75 -22.27 -3.37
N LEU A 441 -30.39 -21.10 -3.36
CA LEU A 441 -31.61 -20.84 -4.15
C LEU A 441 -31.34 -20.48 -5.62
N ALA A 442 -30.08 -20.31 -6.02
CA ALA A 442 -29.78 -19.92 -7.39
C ALA A 442 -29.97 -21.05 -8.40
N ASN A 443 -30.40 -20.69 -9.61
CA ASN A 443 -30.49 -21.62 -10.75
C ASN A 443 -29.11 -21.85 -11.36
N GLU A 444 -28.24 -20.83 -11.32
CA GLU A 444 -26.93 -20.84 -11.95
C GLU A 444 -25.91 -20.03 -11.14
N TYR A 445 -24.68 -20.53 -11.10
CA TYR A 445 -23.54 -19.96 -10.42
C TYR A 445 -22.38 -19.82 -11.41
N LYS A 446 -21.89 -18.60 -11.63
CA LYS A 446 -20.69 -18.34 -12.44
C LYS A 446 -19.60 -17.76 -11.55
N ILE A 447 -18.44 -18.42 -11.49
CA ILE A 447 -17.29 -17.99 -10.68
C ILE A 447 -16.19 -17.52 -11.64
N TYR A 448 -15.68 -16.32 -11.41
CA TYR A 448 -14.67 -15.71 -12.27
C TYR A 448 -13.35 -15.54 -11.52
N PHE A 449 -12.26 -16.08 -12.07
CA PHE A 449 -10.88 -15.87 -11.60
C PHE A 449 -10.04 -15.17 -12.67
N THR A 450 -9.04 -14.40 -12.26
CA THR A 450 -8.23 -13.55 -13.16
C THR A 450 -7.36 -14.33 -14.16
N ASP A 451 -6.92 -15.53 -13.80
CA ASP A 451 -5.97 -16.35 -14.56
C ASP A 451 -6.48 -17.77 -14.87
N TYR A 452 -7.78 -18.04 -14.69
CA TYR A 452 -8.34 -19.35 -14.97
C TYR A 452 -8.19 -19.75 -16.44
N ASP A 453 -7.78 -20.99 -16.67
CA ASP A 453 -7.69 -21.63 -17.98
C ASP A 453 -8.44 -22.97 -17.96
N ALA A 454 -9.47 -23.09 -18.80
CA ALA A 454 -10.32 -24.29 -18.86
C ALA A 454 -9.57 -25.51 -19.42
N GLY A 455 -8.62 -25.31 -20.33
CA GLY A 455 -7.82 -26.38 -20.91
C GLY A 455 -6.84 -26.99 -19.90
N GLN A 456 -6.31 -26.18 -19.00
CA GLN A 456 -5.40 -26.62 -17.94
C GLN A 456 -6.14 -27.21 -16.73
N TYR A 457 -7.21 -26.56 -16.27
CA TYR A 457 -7.81 -26.85 -14.96
C TYR A 457 -9.19 -27.53 -15.01
N GLY A 458 -9.76 -27.77 -16.20
CA GLY A 458 -11.13 -28.30 -16.34
C GLY A 458 -11.40 -29.62 -15.59
N ASN A 459 -10.46 -30.56 -15.60
CA ASN A 459 -10.58 -31.82 -14.85
C ASN A 459 -10.58 -31.58 -13.33
N GLU A 460 -9.70 -30.72 -12.85
CA GLU A 460 -9.56 -30.38 -11.44
C GLU A 460 -10.81 -29.68 -10.89
N VAL A 461 -11.42 -28.81 -11.70
CA VAL A 461 -12.69 -28.14 -11.39
C VAL A 461 -13.79 -29.19 -11.19
N ASN A 462 -13.93 -30.12 -12.13
CA ASN A 462 -14.95 -31.18 -12.05
C ASN A 462 -14.76 -32.08 -10.84
N GLU A 463 -13.52 -32.45 -10.50
CA GLU A 463 -13.20 -33.16 -9.26
C GLU A 463 -13.61 -32.36 -8.01
N THR A 464 -13.34 -31.05 -8.01
CA THR A 464 -13.66 -30.18 -6.87
C THR A 464 -15.16 -30.06 -6.68
N ILE A 465 -15.94 -29.90 -7.76
CA ILE A 465 -17.40 -29.86 -7.67
C ILE A 465 -17.95 -31.21 -7.18
N ARG A 466 -17.43 -32.34 -7.69
CA ARG A 466 -17.82 -33.69 -7.24
C ARG A 466 -17.52 -33.94 -5.76
N SER A 467 -16.48 -33.30 -5.20
CA SER A 467 -16.12 -33.46 -3.78
C SER A 467 -17.21 -32.99 -2.81
N TYR A 468 -18.14 -32.14 -3.25
CA TYR A 468 -19.30 -31.73 -2.47
C TYR A 468 -20.39 -32.80 -2.34
N SER A 469 -20.24 -33.94 -3.03
CA SER A 469 -21.20 -35.06 -3.01
C SER A 469 -22.65 -34.64 -3.32
N ASN A 470 -22.81 -33.58 -4.12
CA ASN A 470 -24.11 -33.02 -4.49
C ASN A 470 -24.22 -32.90 -6.01
N ASN A 471 -25.01 -33.81 -6.61
CA ASN A 471 -25.18 -33.91 -8.05
C ASN A 471 -25.84 -32.65 -8.66
N ASP A 472 -26.59 -31.88 -7.87
CA ASP A 472 -27.25 -30.66 -8.35
C ASP A 472 -26.24 -29.53 -8.64
N LEU A 473 -25.02 -29.60 -8.10
CA LEU A 473 -23.99 -28.56 -8.32
C LEU A 473 -23.31 -28.69 -9.68
N ILE A 474 -23.15 -29.90 -10.20
CA ILE A 474 -22.39 -30.21 -11.44
C ILE A 474 -23.01 -29.50 -12.67
N GLY A 475 -24.33 -29.33 -12.68
CA GLY A 475 -25.05 -28.61 -13.75
C GLY A 475 -25.30 -27.12 -13.49
N LYS A 476 -24.89 -26.60 -12.33
CA LYS A 476 -25.19 -25.22 -11.92
C LYS A 476 -23.95 -24.33 -11.79
N ILE A 477 -22.79 -24.90 -11.53
CA ILE A 477 -21.54 -24.15 -11.29
C ILE A 477 -20.67 -24.12 -12.54
N PHE A 478 -20.31 -22.92 -12.98
CA PHE A 478 -19.43 -22.67 -14.13
C PHE A 478 -18.26 -21.77 -13.70
N ILE A 479 -17.04 -22.12 -14.11
CA ILE A 479 -15.83 -21.37 -13.80
C ILE A 479 -15.37 -20.70 -15.10
N GLU A 480 -15.09 -19.42 -15.04
CA GLU A 480 -14.77 -18.57 -16.19
C GLU A 480 -13.54 -17.71 -15.90
N LYS A 481 -12.87 -17.27 -16.95
CA LYS A 481 -11.78 -16.29 -16.82
C LYS A 481 -12.36 -14.87 -16.75
N LEU A 482 -11.94 -14.09 -15.76
CA LEU A 482 -12.17 -12.65 -15.72
C LEU A 482 -11.16 -11.97 -16.64
N ASN A 483 -11.63 -11.52 -17.80
CA ASN A 483 -10.83 -10.69 -18.67
C ASN A 483 -10.90 -9.23 -18.21
N LEU A 484 -9.74 -8.58 -18.12
CA LEU A 484 -9.69 -7.14 -17.86
C LEU A 484 -10.38 -6.42 -19.01
N CYS A 485 -11.25 -5.47 -18.67
CA CYS A 485 -11.95 -4.68 -19.65
C CYS A 485 -10.97 -3.87 -20.50
N ASN A 486 -11.20 -3.91 -21.80
CA ASN A 486 -10.52 -3.04 -22.75
C ASN A 486 -11.33 -1.75 -22.96
N SER A 487 -10.70 -0.78 -23.63
CA SER A 487 -11.29 0.52 -23.90
C SER A 487 -12.62 0.44 -24.67
N SER A 488 -12.76 -0.49 -25.62
CA SER A 488 -13.96 -0.62 -26.45
C SER A 488 -15.20 -1.06 -25.67
N GLU A 489 -15.01 -1.83 -24.60
CA GLU A 489 -16.08 -2.36 -23.75
C GLU A 489 -16.66 -1.33 -22.80
N LEU A 490 -15.89 -0.27 -22.51
CA LEU A 490 -16.32 0.85 -21.68
C LEU A 490 -17.32 1.79 -22.38
N ARG A 491 -17.44 1.72 -23.71
CA ARG A 491 -18.51 2.42 -24.47
C ARG A 491 -19.92 1.90 -24.17
N ILE A 492 -20.03 0.70 -23.58
CA ILE A 492 -21.30 0.05 -23.21
C ILE A 492 -21.88 0.68 -21.93
N VAL A 493 -21.14 1.58 -21.26
CA VAL A 493 -21.66 2.40 -20.17
C VAL A 493 -22.68 3.40 -20.75
N PRO A 494 -23.98 3.30 -20.43
CA PRO A 494 -24.98 4.06 -21.17
C PRO A 494 -24.87 5.56 -20.88
N SER A 495 -24.82 6.37 -21.94
CA SER A 495 -25.17 7.80 -21.87
C SER A 495 -26.67 7.97 -21.62
N ASN A 496 -27.47 6.98 -22.07
CA ASN A 496 -28.91 6.88 -21.84
C ASN A 496 -29.24 5.49 -21.30
N ILE A 497 -29.75 5.41 -20.07
CA ILE A 497 -30.30 4.18 -19.49
C ILE A 497 -31.52 3.82 -20.34
N ILE A 498 -31.36 2.91 -21.30
CA ILE A 498 -32.50 2.16 -21.85
C ILE A 498 -33.16 1.48 -20.65
N SER A 499 -34.49 1.46 -20.60
CA SER A 499 -35.28 0.76 -19.58
C SER A 499 -34.94 -0.74 -19.54
N LEU A 500 -33.83 -1.09 -18.88
CA LEU A 500 -33.47 -2.47 -18.56
C LEU A 500 -34.56 -3.05 -17.65
N LYS A 501 -34.84 -4.34 -17.78
CA LYS A 501 -35.82 -4.99 -16.91
C LYS A 501 -35.23 -5.11 -15.50
N ASP A 502 -35.90 -4.48 -14.56
CA ASP A 502 -35.66 -4.61 -13.13
C ASP A 502 -36.81 -5.45 -12.54
N GLU A 503 -36.71 -6.77 -12.69
CA GLU A 503 -37.64 -7.72 -12.10
C GLU A 503 -36.96 -8.47 -10.95
N ASP A 504 -37.76 -8.91 -9.97
CA ASP A 504 -37.29 -9.76 -8.88
C ASP A 504 -37.74 -11.20 -9.11
N PHE A 505 -36.88 -12.16 -8.75
CA PHE A 505 -37.21 -13.58 -8.78
C PHE A 505 -38.35 -13.91 -7.80
N ASP A 506 -39.35 -14.68 -8.25
CA ASP A 506 -40.44 -15.15 -7.40
C ASP A 506 -39.97 -16.31 -6.49
N GLU A 507 -39.65 -15.97 -5.25
CA GLU A 507 -39.18 -16.91 -4.23
C GLU A 507 -40.19 -18.05 -3.94
N THR A 508 -41.48 -17.92 -4.31
CA THR A 508 -42.48 -18.97 -4.08
C THR A 508 -42.31 -20.18 -5.00
N ILE A 509 -41.73 -20.00 -6.20
CA ILE A 509 -41.59 -21.03 -7.24
C ILE A 509 -40.55 -22.10 -6.85
N ASN A 510 -39.61 -21.79 -5.94
CA ASN A 510 -38.42 -22.63 -5.67
C ASN A 510 -38.28 -23.11 -4.20
N LYS A 511 -39.32 -23.02 -3.36
CA LYS A 511 -39.28 -23.47 -1.95
C LYS A 511 -38.82 -24.92 -1.75
N THR A 512 -38.95 -25.77 -2.76
CA THR A 512 -38.56 -27.19 -2.74
C THR A 512 -37.10 -27.47 -3.13
N LYS A 513 -36.34 -26.48 -3.62
CA LYS A 513 -34.95 -26.63 -4.13
C LYS A 513 -33.88 -25.93 -3.26
N GLN A 514 -33.93 -26.09 -1.94
CA GLN A 514 -32.86 -25.60 -1.06
C GLN A 514 -31.69 -26.60 -1.01
N LEU A 515 -30.49 -26.17 -1.41
CA LEU A 515 -29.28 -26.99 -1.27
C LEU A 515 -28.92 -27.16 0.21
N ARG A 516 -28.98 -28.40 0.72
CA ARG A 516 -28.50 -28.74 2.06
C ARG A 516 -26.99 -28.97 2.01
N ILE A 517 -26.23 -28.11 2.68
CA ILE A 517 -24.76 -28.26 2.82
C ILE A 517 -24.47 -29.05 4.09
N GLU A 518 -23.73 -30.15 3.98
CA GLU A 518 -23.32 -30.96 5.13
C GLU A 518 -22.27 -30.23 6.01
N PRO A 519 -22.33 -30.32 7.35
CA PRO A 519 -21.49 -29.53 8.27
C PRO A 519 -19.97 -29.79 8.19
N HIS A 520 -19.55 -30.90 7.57
CA HIS A 520 -18.18 -31.39 7.57
C HIS A 520 -17.41 -31.11 6.26
N LEU A 521 -17.97 -30.31 5.34
CA LEU A 521 -17.30 -29.98 4.07
C LEU A 521 -16.12 -29.01 4.27
N ILE A 522 -14.99 -29.42 3.71
CA ILE A 522 -13.62 -29.14 4.14
C ILE A 522 -13.13 -27.77 3.64
N ASP A 523 -12.85 -26.88 4.60
CA ASP A 523 -12.29 -25.52 4.52
C ASP A 523 -13.22 -24.41 3.99
N TYR A 524 -14.01 -23.82 4.90
CA TYR A 524 -14.93 -22.71 4.66
C TYR A 524 -14.23 -21.34 4.53
N LEU A 525 -14.85 -20.41 3.78
CA LEU A 525 -14.41 -19.01 3.68
C LEU A 525 -15.27 -18.12 4.59
N PRO A 526 -14.77 -17.68 5.76
CA PRO A 526 -15.57 -16.90 6.69
C PRO A 526 -15.97 -15.53 6.14
N TYR A 527 -17.21 -15.12 6.43
CA TYR A 527 -17.74 -13.79 6.15
C TYR A 527 -18.66 -13.33 7.29
N GLY A 528 -18.95 -12.03 7.37
CA GLY A 528 -19.92 -11.52 8.34
C GLY A 528 -19.57 -11.88 9.78
N ASP A 529 -20.57 -12.30 10.53
CA ASP A 529 -20.45 -12.59 11.97
C ASP A 529 -19.52 -13.76 12.28
N SER A 530 -19.28 -14.66 11.32
CA SER A 530 -18.31 -15.75 11.49
C SER A 530 -16.87 -15.27 11.64
N LEU A 531 -16.56 -14.03 11.24
CA LEU A 531 -15.26 -13.40 11.44
C LEU A 531 -15.09 -12.79 12.83
N LYS A 532 -16.19 -12.39 13.49
CA LYS A 532 -16.15 -11.64 14.77
C LYS A 532 -15.30 -12.34 15.84
N PRO A 533 -15.43 -13.65 16.11
CA PRO A 533 -14.65 -14.30 17.16
C PRO A 533 -13.14 -14.26 16.91
N PHE A 534 -12.71 -14.39 15.65
CA PHE A 534 -11.31 -14.28 15.28
C PHE A 534 -10.81 -12.84 15.47
N LEU A 535 -11.51 -11.89 14.87
CA LEU A 535 -11.12 -10.47 14.88
C LEU A 535 -11.11 -9.89 16.31
N ASP A 536 -12.03 -10.32 17.16
CA ASP A 536 -12.16 -9.83 18.53
C ASP A 536 -11.18 -10.48 19.51
N SER A 537 -10.59 -11.62 19.16
CA SER A 537 -9.63 -12.33 20.02
C SER A 537 -8.45 -11.47 20.47
N ASP A 538 -7.91 -11.75 21.66
CA ASP A 538 -6.75 -11.05 22.23
C ASP A 538 -5.47 -11.17 21.38
N ALA A 539 -5.41 -12.19 20.51
CA ALA A 539 -4.30 -12.40 19.59
C ALA A 539 -4.26 -11.34 18.48
N VAL A 540 -5.42 -10.75 18.13
CA VAL A 540 -5.55 -9.80 17.03
C VAL A 540 -5.55 -8.38 17.61
N LYS A 541 -4.46 -7.62 17.40
CA LYS A 541 -4.39 -6.24 17.89
C LYS A 541 -5.05 -5.29 16.91
N THR A 542 -5.48 -4.15 17.45
CA THR A 542 -6.07 -3.07 16.65
C THR A 542 -5.11 -2.57 15.56
N GLU A 543 -3.81 -2.46 15.85
CA GLU A 543 -2.82 -1.98 14.86
C GLU A 543 -2.62 -2.99 13.71
N ASP A 544 -2.67 -4.29 13.99
CA ASP A 544 -2.56 -5.35 12.99
C ASP A 544 -3.71 -5.27 11.97
N LEU A 545 -4.95 -5.07 12.48
CA LEU A 545 -6.13 -4.84 11.63
C LEU A 545 -5.99 -3.56 10.79
N LYS A 546 -5.35 -2.51 11.32
CA LYS A 546 -5.07 -1.29 10.54
C LYS A 546 -4.11 -1.56 9.41
N ILE A 547 -3.01 -2.25 9.70
CA ILE A 547 -1.98 -2.55 8.70
C ILE A 547 -2.57 -3.41 7.58
N PHE A 548 -3.37 -4.42 7.93
CA PHE A 548 -4.09 -5.22 6.95
C PHE A 548 -5.03 -4.37 6.09
N LEU A 549 -5.88 -3.55 6.69
CA LEU A 549 -6.81 -2.69 5.95
C LEU A 549 -6.09 -1.63 5.11
N GLN A 550 -4.96 -1.09 5.59
CA GLN A 550 -4.09 -0.18 4.83
C GLN A 550 -3.51 -0.86 3.59
N SER A 551 -3.13 -2.14 3.68
CA SER A 551 -2.70 -2.92 2.49
C SER A 551 -3.81 -3.04 1.45
N LYS A 552 -5.08 -2.96 1.87
CA LYS A 552 -6.24 -2.92 0.98
C LYS A 552 -6.62 -1.50 0.56
N GLY A 553 -5.91 -0.45 0.98
CA GLY A 553 -6.23 0.95 0.68
C GLY A 553 -7.31 1.57 1.56
N ILE A 554 -7.55 1.02 2.76
CA ILE A 554 -8.53 1.53 3.73
C ILE A 554 -7.79 2.10 4.95
N TYR A 555 -8.08 3.36 5.28
CA TYR A 555 -7.40 4.11 6.33
C TYR A 555 -8.38 4.66 7.35
N PHE A 556 -7.95 4.71 8.61
CA PHE A 556 -8.76 5.25 9.69
C PHE A 556 -7.88 5.76 10.84
N LYS A 557 -8.34 6.84 11.47
CA LYS A 557 -7.69 7.40 12.65
C LYS A 557 -8.08 6.67 13.93
N THR A 558 -9.32 6.19 14.02
CA THR A 558 -9.88 5.57 15.24
C THR A 558 -9.02 4.42 15.74
N ALA A 559 -8.85 4.31 17.06
CA ALA A 559 -8.23 3.13 17.70
C ALA A 559 -9.29 2.19 18.29
N ASN A 560 -10.57 2.42 17.99
CA ASN A 560 -11.65 1.58 18.48
C ASN A 560 -11.71 0.27 17.66
N LYS A 561 -11.30 -0.84 18.29
CA LYS A 561 -11.32 -2.19 17.70
C LYS A 561 -12.70 -2.58 17.19
N THR A 562 -13.75 -2.35 17.99
CA THR A 562 -15.14 -2.67 17.63
C THR A 562 -15.59 -2.00 16.34
N LYS A 563 -15.28 -0.72 16.12
CA LYS A 563 -15.61 -0.02 14.86
C LYS A 563 -14.91 -0.64 13.65
N ILE A 564 -13.69 -1.12 13.83
CA ILE A 564 -12.90 -1.75 12.77
C ILE A 564 -13.47 -3.14 12.45
N ILE A 565 -13.78 -3.93 13.48
CA ILE A 565 -14.44 -5.23 13.33
C ILE A 565 -15.77 -5.05 12.59
N GLN A 566 -16.59 -4.08 13.02
CA GLN A 566 -17.87 -3.74 12.40
C GLN A 566 -17.76 -3.34 10.92
N LEU A 567 -16.62 -2.79 10.48
CA LEU A 567 -16.36 -2.53 9.06
C LEU A 567 -15.99 -3.84 8.35
N MET A 568 -15.06 -4.60 8.92
CA MET A 568 -14.57 -5.84 8.33
C MET A 568 -15.67 -6.90 8.17
N THR A 569 -16.62 -7.00 9.11
CA THR A 569 -17.75 -7.93 9.00
C THR A 569 -18.72 -7.56 7.87
N SER A 570 -18.74 -6.29 7.45
CA SER A 570 -19.53 -5.82 6.30
C SER A 570 -18.80 -5.96 4.96
N MET A 571 -17.54 -6.42 4.96
CA MET A 571 -16.76 -6.68 3.76
C MET A 571 -16.75 -8.18 3.41
N LEU A 572 -16.49 -8.47 2.14
CA LEU A 572 -16.17 -9.83 1.68
C LEU A 572 -14.65 -9.93 1.48
N PHE A 573 -14.05 -10.97 2.05
CA PHE A 573 -12.62 -11.25 1.94
C PHE A 573 -12.42 -12.50 1.11
N SER A 574 -11.41 -12.46 0.24
CA SER A 574 -10.99 -13.65 -0.50
C SER A 574 -10.24 -14.64 0.39
N SER A 575 -9.95 -15.82 -0.15
CA SER A 575 -9.14 -16.81 0.60
C SER A 575 -7.73 -16.27 0.88
N LEU A 576 -7.12 -15.60 -0.10
CA LEU A 576 -5.81 -14.97 0.08
C LEU A 576 -5.87 -13.84 1.11
N ASP A 577 -6.97 -13.08 1.17
CA ASP A 577 -7.14 -12.04 2.18
C ASP A 577 -7.16 -12.60 3.60
N ILE A 578 -7.86 -13.71 3.82
CA ILE A 578 -7.91 -14.38 5.13
C ILE A 578 -6.53 -14.96 5.48
N GLU A 579 -5.84 -15.56 4.51
CA GLU A 579 -4.47 -16.06 4.69
C GLU A 579 -3.52 -14.92 5.06
N LEU A 580 -3.54 -13.81 4.31
CA LEU A 580 -2.74 -12.62 4.60
C LEU A 580 -3.10 -12.01 5.96
N LEU A 581 -4.37 -11.94 6.33
CA LEU A 581 -4.79 -11.43 7.64
C LEU A 581 -4.25 -12.32 8.78
N VAL A 582 -4.34 -13.64 8.60
CA VAL A 582 -3.77 -14.62 9.54
C VAL A 582 -2.24 -14.51 9.60
N GLU A 583 -1.59 -14.27 8.46
CA GLU A 583 -0.15 -14.00 8.39
C GLU A 583 0.23 -12.70 9.11
N PHE A 584 -0.45 -11.58 8.85
CA PHE A 584 -0.21 -10.32 9.54
C PHE A 584 -0.34 -10.47 11.06
N VAL A 585 -1.34 -11.20 11.53
CA VAL A 585 -1.54 -11.48 12.97
C VAL A 585 -0.47 -12.42 13.53
N ASN A 586 0.01 -13.40 12.75
CA ASN A 586 0.96 -14.41 13.23
C ASN A 586 2.44 -14.02 13.07
N ILE A 587 2.77 -13.23 12.05
CA ILE A 587 4.14 -12.86 11.66
C ILE A 587 4.61 -11.62 12.43
N ASP A 588 3.71 -10.74 12.83
CA ASP A 588 4.09 -9.57 13.61
C ASP A 588 4.09 -9.84 15.14
N ASN A 589 5.31 -9.85 15.70
CA ASN A 589 5.61 -9.55 17.10
C ASN A 589 5.56 -10.67 18.15
N LYS A 590 5.93 -11.91 17.83
CA LYS A 590 6.47 -12.78 18.90
C LYS A 590 7.96 -12.49 19.06
N THR A 591 8.31 -11.89 20.19
CA THR A 591 9.68 -11.75 20.68
C THR A 591 10.47 -13.05 20.50
N MET A 592 11.61 -12.98 19.82
CA MET A 592 12.50 -14.12 19.65
C MET A 592 13.38 -14.25 20.88
N GLU A 593 13.38 -15.45 21.47
CA GLU A 593 14.31 -15.87 22.51
C GLU A 593 15.49 -16.56 21.86
N SER A 594 16.69 -16.35 22.43
CA SER A 594 17.92 -16.91 21.91
C SER A 594 18.76 -17.52 23.02
N SER A 595 19.34 -18.68 22.76
CA SER A 595 20.32 -19.34 23.62
C SER A 595 21.48 -19.90 22.78
N SER A 596 22.60 -20.21 23.41
CA SER A 596 23.81 -20.67 22.71
C SER A 596 24.44 -21.86 23.42
N ALA A 597 24.92 -22.84 22.64
CA ALA A 597 25.75 -23.95 23.10
C ALA A 597 27.07 -23.94 22.34
N GLN A 598 28.19 -24.14 23.03
CA GLN A 598 29.52 -24.12 22.42
C GLN A 598 30.26 -25.44 22.69
N TYR A 599 31.04 -25.90 21.71
CA TYR A 599 31.89 -27.09 21.83
C TYR A 599 33.30 -26.76 21.33
N ASN A 600 34.32 -27.36 21.93
CA ASN A 600 35.69 -27.27 21.44
C ASN A 600 35.87 -28.15 20.19
N LEU A 601 36.62 -27.65 19.21
CA LEU A 601 37.01 -28.42 18.03
C LEU A 601 38.20 -29.32 18.35
N VAL A 602 38.19 -30.54 17.81
CA VAL A 602 39.33 -31.46 17.91
C VAL A 602 40.43 -31.08 16.90
N ASP A 603 40.05 -30.60 15.72
CA ASP A 603 40.97 -30.05 14.71
C ASP A 603 40.56 -28.61 14.33
N GLU A 604 41.40 -27.65 14.71
CA GLU A 604 41.20 -26.22 14.47
C GLU A 604 41.28 -25.84 12.98
N ASN A 605 41.97 -26.64 12.15
CA ASN A 605 42.19 -26.34 10.73
C ASN A 605 41.02 -26.76 9.82
N LYS A 606 40.10 -27.57 10.32
CA LYS A 606 39.00 -28.12 9.52
C LYS A 606 37.92 -27.08 9.25
N GLN A 607 37.52 -26.94 7.99
CA GLN A 607 36.56 -25.90 7.59
C GLN A 607 35.11 -26.29 7.92
N LEU A 608 34.25 -25.28 8.17
CA LEU A 608 32.85 -25.47 8.52
C LEU A 608 32.05 -26.23 7.45
N ASN A 609 32.35 -26.04 6.17
CA ASN A 609 31.74 -26.79 5.07
C ASN A 609 32.09 -28.29 5.11
N GLN A 610 33.29 -28.65 5.56
CA GLN A 610 33.73 -30.04 5.72
C GLN A 610 33.04 -30.69 6.92
N LEU A 611 32.89 -29.97 8.04
CA LEU A 611 32.23 -30.46 9.25
C LEU A 611 30.77 -30.89 9.01
N PHE A 612 30.04 -30.19 8.14
CA PHE A 612 28.61 -30.43 7.87
C PHE A 612 28.31 -31.05 6.49
N SER A 613 29.33 -31.48 5.76
CA SER A 613 29.18 -32.07 4.41
C SER A 613 28.23 -33.27 4.40
N ASN A 614 28.44 -34.21 5.34
CA ASN A 614 27.73 -35.49 5.45
C ASN A 614 26.76 -35.55 6.66
N LYS A 615 26.41 -34.41 7.25
CA LYS A 615 25.47 -34.35 8.38
C LYS A 615 24.05 -34.18 7.87
N THR A 616 23.16 -34.98 8.43
CA THR A 616 21.73 -34.99 8.06
C THR A 616 20.89 -34.79 9.31
N ILE A 617 19.71 -34.22 9.13
CA ILE A 617 18.75 -33.99 10.22
C ILE A 617 17.59 -34.92 9.93
N ASP A 618 17.30 -35.79 10.89
CA ASP A 618 16.19 -36.74 10.80
C ASP A 618 14.94 -36.04 11.31
N GLN A 619 14.00 -35.76 10.41
CA GLN A 619 12.76 -35.04 10.74
C GLN A 619 11.80 -35.87 11.60
N ASP A 620 11.78 -37.20 11.44
CA ASP A 620 10.86 -38.08 12.17
C ASP A 620 11.20 -38.10 13.66
N THR A 621 12.49 -38.17 13.98
CA THR A 621 12.98 -38.07 15.37
C THR A 621 12.84 -36.66 15.95
N LEU A 622 12.85 -35.60 15.12
CA LEU A 622 12.50 -34.25 15.57
C LEU A 622 11.01 -34.11 15.89
N GLN A 623 10.14 -34.81 15.18
CA GLN A 623 8.69 -34.80 15.34
C GLN A 623 8.24 -35.63 16.56
N ASP A 624 8.96 -36.71 16.90
CA ASP A 624 8.55 -37.65 17.95
C ASP A 624 8.33 -36.97 19.32
N GLY A 625 7.15 -37.15 19.90
CA GLY A 625 6.75 -36.52 21.18
C GLY A 625 6.69 -34.99 21.18
N LEU A 626 6.78 -34.32 20.02
CA LEU A 626 6.63 -32.87 19.91
C LEU A 626 5.16 -32.49 19.97
N LYS A 627 4.80 -31.52 20.81
CA LYS A 627 3.41 -31.00 20.93
C LYS A 627 3.03 -30.03 19.79
N ALA A 628 3.65 -30.17 18.62
CA ALA A 628 3.47 -29.37 17.41
C ALA A 628 3.96 -30.16 16.19
N ASP A 629 3.43 -29.86 15.02
CA ASP A 629 3.77 -30.46 13.74
C ASP A 629 4.84 -29.62 13.02
N ILE A 630 5.91 -30.26 12.56
CA ILE A 630 6.93 -29.62 11.71
C ILE A 630 6.39 -29.57 10.27
N VAL A 631 6.06 -28.36 9.81
CA VAL A 631 5.50 -28.12 8.48
C VAL A 631 6.59 -27.97 7.43
N SER A 632 7.69 -27.31 7.79
CA SER A 632 8.86 -27.21 6.92
C SER A 632 10.15 -27.14 7.71
N LEU A 633 11.20 -27.68 7.09
CA LEU A 633 12.57 -27.68 7.59
C LEU A 633 13.50 -27.31 6.43
N GLU A 634 14.11 -26.13 6.52
CA GLU A 634 15.02 -25.58 5.52
C GLU A 634 16.45 -25.63 6.04
N GLN A 635 17.38 -26.15 5.25
CA GLN A 635 18.80 -26.21 5.59
C GLN A 635 19.64 -25.40 4.60
N THR A 636 20.42 -24.48 5.11
CA THR A 636 21.40 -23.72 4.34
C THR A 636 22.80 -24.16 4.75
N LYS A 637 23.46 -24.94 3.89
CA LYS A 637 24.84 -25.41 4.11
C LYS A 637 25.85 -24.29 3.83
N PRO A 638 26.94 -24.17 4.61
CA PRO A 638 27.98 -23.18 4.41
C PRO A 638 28.81 -23.54 3.17
N LYS A 639 29.17 -22.55 2.35
CA LYS A 639 30.05 -22.73 1.19
C LYS A 639 31.51 -22.41 1.56
N LYS A 640 31.70 -21.44 2.46
CA LYS A 640 32.98 -20.98 2.99
C LYS A 640 33.01 -21.08 4.53
N ASP A 641 34.21 -21.01 5.12
CA ASP A 641 34.38 -21.07 6.58
C ASP A 641 33.79 -19.85 7.32
N THR A 642 33.63 -18.72 6.62
CA THR A 642 32.96 -17.51 7.13
C THR A 642 31.44 -17.57 7.09
N ASP A 643 30.87 -18.55 6.39
CA ASP A 643 29.43 -18.73 6.29
C ASP A 643 28.90 -19.40 7.57
N SER A 644 27.58 -19.46 7.72
CA SER A 644 26.94 -20.21 8.81
C SER A 644 26.09 -21.35 8.28
N TYR A 645 26.18 -22.51 8.92
CA TYR A 645 25.21 -23.59 8.69
C TYR A 645 23.90 -23.20 9.41
N THR A 646 22.80 -23.07 8.67
CA THR A 646 21.52 -22.60 9.21
C THR A 646 20.43 -23.62 8.99
N VAL A 647 19.68 -23.94 10.04
CA VAL A 647 18.49 -24.79 9.99
C VAL A 647 17.31 -23.95 10.44
N LYS A 648 16.29 -23.82 9.60
CA LYS A 648 15.07 -23.07 9.93
C LYS A 648 13.88 -24.02 9.89
N ILE A 649 13.09 -24.00 10.96
CA ILE A 649 11.95 -24.91 11.16
C ILE A 649 10.70 -24.09 11.37
N HIS A 650 9.66 -24.42 10.61
CA HIS A 650 8.32 -23.88 10.79
C HIS A 650 7.41 -24.92 11.43
N LEU A 651 6.72 -24.52 12.49
CA LEU A 651 5.95 -25.40 13.37
C LEU A 651 4.50 -24.92 13.45
N GLU A 652 3.57 -25.87 13.45
CA GLU A 652 2.15 -25.64 13.64
C GLU A 652 1.64 -26.41 14.86
N GLN A 653 0.93 -25.73 15.76
CA GLN A 653 0.30 -26.38 16.91
C GLN A 653 -1.22 -26.24 16.82
N LYS A 654 -1.91 -27.37 16.68
CA LYS A 654 -3.38 -27.41 16.71
C LYS A 654 -3.90 -27.34 18.14
N ASN A 655 -4.70 -26.32 18.45
CA ASN A 655 -5.45 -26.17 19.67
C ASN A 655 -6.94 -26.50 19.39
N PRO A 656 -7.42 -27.70 19.77
CA PRO A 656 -8.78 -28.15 19.47
C PRO A 656 -9.86 -27.35 20.21
N ASN A 657 -9.49 -26.61 21.26
CA ASN A 657 -10.41 -25.75 22.02
C ASN A 657 -10.59 -24.35 21.40
N LYS A 658 -9.92 -24.07 20.28
CA LYS A 658 -10.07 -22.82 19.51
C LYS A 658 -10.81 -23.10 18.20
N GLN A 659 -11.60 -22.13 17.73
CA GLN A 659 -12.28 -22.22 16.43
C GLN A 659 -11.30 -22.47 15.28
N ALA A 660 -11.75 -23.10 14.19
CA ALA A 660 -10.88 -23.57 13.11
C ALA A 660 -9.88 -22.52 12.58
N LEU A 661 -10.31 -21.25 12.42
CA LEU A 661 -9.49 -20.12 11.96
C LEU A 661 -8.30 -19.75 12.87
N VAL A 662 -8.37 -20.12 14.14
CA VAL A 662 -7.34 -19.87 15.19
C VAL A 662 -6.89 -21.15 15.87
N SER A 663 -7.30 -22.30 15.32
CA SER A 663 -6.93 -23.60 15.84
C SER A 663 -5.44 -23.86 15.61
N ILE A 664 -4.81 -23.25 14.61
CA ILE A 664 -3.40 -23.49 14.29
C ILE A 664 -2.56 -22.29 14.76
N ALA A 665 -1.73 -22.51 15.77
CA ALA A 665 -0.73 -21.56 16.21
C ALA A 665 0.61 -21.84 15.50
N ARG A 666 1.13 -20.85 14.76
CA ARG A 666 2.43 -20.96 14.09
C ARG A 666 3.58 -20.49 14.97
N SER A 667 4.72 -21.16 14.83
CA SER A 667 5.98 -20.79 15.47
C SER A 667 7.18 -21.13 14.59
N THR A 668 8.32 -20.51 14.90
CA THR A 668 9.56 -20.65 14.12
C THR A 668 10.71 -20.93 15.07
N ALA A 669 11.57 -21.85 14.67
CA ALA A 669 12.87 -22.12 15.29
C ALA A 669 13.97 -21.97 14.25
N THR A 670 15.09 -21.36 14.62
CA THR A 670 16.28 -21.23 13.79
C THR A 670 17.51 -21.68 14.56
N VAL A 671 18.30 -22.59 14.02
CA VAL A 671 19.62 -22.97 14.55
C VAL A 671 20.69 -22.46 13.60
N ILE A 672 21.58 -21.62 14.11
CA ILE A 672 22.69 -21.02 13.35
C ILE A 672 24.00 -21.54 13.95
N VAL A 673 24.82 -22.17 13.13
CA VAL A 673 26.12 -22.71 13.54
C VAL A 673 27.24 -21.88 12.93
N LYS A 674 28.19 -21.44 13.77
CA LYS A 674 29.38 -20.69 13.36
C LYS A 674 30.64 -21.26 14.00
N LYS A 675 31.75 -21.22 13.27
CA LYS A 675 33.10 -21.53 13.78
C LYS A 675 33.76 -20.25 14.31
N ASN A 676 34.34 -20.33 15.51
CA ASN A 676 35.13 -19.27 16.13
C ASN A 676 36.49 -19.86 16.58
N VAL A 677 37.54 -19.69 15.77
CA VAL A 677 38.92 -20.12 16.07
C VAL A 677 38.97 -21.60 16.51
N ASN A 678 38.85 -21.91 17.81
CA ASN A 678 38.93 -23.27 18.38
C ASN A 678 37.59 -23.85 18.83
N LYS A 679 36.48 -23.14 18.61
CA LYS A 679 35.15 -23.55 19.08
C LYS A 679 34.12 -23.51 17.96
N ILE A 680 33.12 -24.36 18.07
CA ILE A 680 31.89 -24.28 17.29
C ILE A 680 30.75 -23.77 18.18
N GLU A 681 29.98 -22.81 17.67
CA GLU A 681 28.90 -22.16 18.41
C GLU A 681 27.56 -22.42 17.71
N PHE A 682 26.66 -23.08 18.42
CA PHE A 682 25.27 -23.27 18.03
C PHE A 682 24.42 -22.18 18.68
N THR A 683 23.85 -21.29 17.88
CA THR A 683 22.86 -20.30 18.32
C THR A 683 21.46 -20.81 18.00
N LYS A 684 20.64 -20.98 19.03
CA LYS A 684 19.24 -21.39 18.96
C LYS A 684 18.38 -20.14 19.06
N GLU A 685 17.52 -19.86 18.09
CA GLU A 685 16.51 -18.80 18.13
C GLU A 685 15.10 -19.41 18.01
N TYR A 686 14.15 -18.97 18.84
CA TYR A 686 12.80 -19.54 18.87
C TYR A 686 11.77 -18.56 19.43
N ASN A 687 10.49 -18.77 19.10
CA ASN A 687 9.39 -17.90 19.55
C ASN A 687 8.25 -18.65 20.27
N SER A 688 8.46 -19.92 20.61
CA SER A 688 7.51 -20.76 21.36
C SER A 688 8.22 -21.88 22.12
N LYS A 689 7.53 -22.51 23.09
CA LYS A 689 8.05 -23.69 23.80
C LYS A 689 8.31 -24.88 22.86
N PRO A 690 7.38 -25.27 21.96
CA PRO A 690 7.66 -26.29 20.95
C PRO A 690 8.84 -25.93 20.04
N ALA A 691 8.96 -24.66 19.63
CA ALA A 691 10.09 -24.19 18.83
C ALA A 691 11.43 -24.30 19.56
N ARG A 692 11.47 -24.00 20.87
CA ARG A 692 12.65 -24.24 21.70
C ARG A 692 13.07 -25.71 21.70
N VAL A 693 12.11 -26.61 21.93
CA VAL A 693 12.36 -28.06 21.96
C VAL A 693 12.86 -28.56 20.60
N ALA A 694 12.26 -28.10 19.50
CA ALA A 694 12.73 -28.43 18.15
C ALA A 694 14.17 -27.95 17.90
N ALA A 695 14.50 -26.71 18.28
CA ALA A 695 15.87 -26.18 18.16
C ALA A 695 16.88 -26.99 18.99
N GLU A 696 16.52 -27.37 20.23
CA GLU A 696 17.37 -28.19 21.10
C GLU A 696 17.63 -29.58 20.52
N ARG A 697 16.61 -30.21 19.93
CA ARG A 697 16.74 -31.52 19.27
C ARG A 697 17.64 -31.45 18.03
N VAL A 698 17.56 -30.38 17.24
CA VAL A 698 18.47 -30.16 16.11
C VAL A 698 19.92 -30.04 16.59
N VAL A 699 20.17 -29.21 17.61
CA VAL A 699 21.52 -29.08 18.17
C VAL A 699 22.03 -30.42 18.68
N LYS A 700 21.19 -31.19 19.40
CA LYS A 700 21.54 -32.51 19.90
C LYS A 700 21.93 -33.49 18.78
N GLN A 701 21.11 -33.63 17.74
CA GLN A 701 21.43 -34.51 16.61
C GLN A 701 22.74 -34.11 15.93
N LEU A 702 22.94 -32.81 15.69
CA LEU A 702 24.15 -32.32 15.04
C LEU A 702 25.38 -32.51 15.93
N SER A 703 25.30 -32.23 17.24
CA SER A 703 26.41 -32.41 18.17
C SER A 703 26.76 -33.88 18.34
N GLU A 704 25.78 -34.78 18.49
CA GLU A 704 26.02 -36.23 18.61
C GLU A 704 26.72 -36.78 17.36
N GLN A 705 26.28 -36.37 16.16
CA GLN A 705 26.94 -36.78 14.92
C GLN A 705 28.36 -36.21 14.80
N LEU A 706 28.65 -35.03 15.34
CA LEU A 706 30.00 -34.44 15.33
C LEU A 706 30.92 -35.10 16.35
N ILE A 707 30.40 -35.44 17.54
CA ILE A 707 31.12 -36.20 18.58
C ILE A 707 31.45 -37.61 18.06
N GLN A 708 30.48 -38.30 17.44
CA GLN A 708 30.68 -39.62 16.84
C GLN A 708 31.74 -39.63 15.73
N SER A 709 31.83 -38.54 14.96
CA SER A 709 32.90 -38.38 13.96
C SER A 709 34.20 -37.79 14.53
N ASN A 710 34.31 -37.63 15.85
CA ASN A 710 35.48 -37.08 16.56
C ASN A 710 35.90 -35.67 16.07
N GLU A 711 34.92 -34.82 15.75
CA GLU A 711 35.15 -33.46 15.25
C GLU A 711 35.10 -32.42 16.37
N ILE A 712 34.33 -32.70 17.42
CA ILE A 712 34.14 -31.85 18.60
C ILE A 712 34.28 -32.66 19.88
N GLU A 713 34.69 -32.01 20.97
CA GLU A 713 34.69 -32.61 22.31
C GLU A 713 33.26 -32.84 22.84
N ASP A 714 33.06 -33.86 23.67
CA ASP A 714 31.76 -34.16 24.32
C ASP A 714 31.36 -33.09 25.37
N LYS A 715 32.30 -32.23 25.78
CA LYS A 715 32.03 -31.17 26.76
C LYS A 715 31.31 -29.98 26.11
N CYS A 716 30.01 -29.86 26.39
CA CYS A 716 29.22 -28.68 26.05
C CYS A 716 29.48 -27.52 27.03
N ILE A 717 29.76 -26.34 26.50
CA ILE A 717 29.94 -25.08 27.24
C ILE A 717 28.65 -24.27 27.14
N GLU A 718 27.87 -24.23 28.23
CA GLU A 718 26.65 -23.42 28.39
C GLU A 718 26.73 -22.66 29.71
N VAL A 719 26.30 -21.40 29.74
CA VAL A 719 26.29 -20.59 30.96
C VAL A 719 25.03 -20.90 31.77
N ARG A 720 25.19 -21.44 32.98
CA ARG A 720 24.05 -21.90 33.82
C ARG A 720 23.92 -21.11 35.10
N PHE A 721 22.70 -21.07 35.64
CA PHE A 721 22.37 -20.38 36.89
C PHE A 721 23.19 -20.92 38.08
N SER A 722 23.36 -22.24 38.14
CA SER A 722 24.09 -22.93 39.21
C SER A 722 25.60 -22.72 39.19
N GLU A 723 26.17 -22.19 38.10
CA GLU A 723 27.62 -21.97 37.97
C GLU A 723 28.11 -20.69 38.67
N PHE A 724 27.18 -19.84 39.11
CA PHE A 724 27.48 -18.58 39.79
C PHE A 724 27.14 -18.68 41.28
N THR A 725 27.95 -18.01 42.11
CA THR A 725 27.50 -17.63 43.46
C THR A 725 26.42 -16.54 43.36
N ASN A 726 25.61 -16.34 44.40
CA ASN A 726 24.53 -15.34 44.42
C ASN A 726 25.02 -13.92 44.06
N LYS A 727 26.12 -13.51 44.69
CA LYS A 727 26.77 -12.22 44.43
C LYS A 727 27.29 -12.12 43.00
N GLU A 728 27.99 -13.16 42.54
CA GLU A 728 28.55 -13.19 41.20
C GLU A 728 27.46 -13.16 40.12
N ARG A 729 26.36 -13.88 40.31
CA ARG A 729 25.20 -13.91 39.41
C ARG A 729 24.58 -12.52 39.26
N THR A 730 24.41 -11.83 40.38
CA THR A 730 23.89 -10.47 40.41
C THR A 730 24.83 -9.52 39.67
N ASN A 731 26.13 -9.57 39.96
CA ASN A 731 27.13 -8.75 39.28
C ASN A 731 27.23 -9.08 37.78
N PHE A 732 27.06 -10.34 37.39
CA PHE A 732 27.05 -10.78 36.01
C PHE A 732 25.89 -10.17 35.22
N LEU A 733 24.66 -10.23 35.74
CA LEU A 733 23.51 -9.57 35.11
C LEU A 733 23.73 -8.06 35.03
N LEU A 734 24.16 -7.43 36.12
CA LEU A 734 24.41 -5.98 36.16
C LEU A 734 25.54 -5.55 35.22
N SER A 735 26.50 -6.43 34.90
CA SER A 735 27.60 -6.09 33.97
C SER A 735 27.12 -5.64 32.59
N PHE A 736 25.92 -6.06 32.17
CA PHE A 736 25.30 -5.67 30.90
C PHE A 736 24.82 -4.21 30.87
N THR A 737 24.86 -3.48 31.99
CA THR A 737 24.67 -2.02 31.97
C THR A 737 25.92 -1.28 31.50
N ASN A 738 27.10 -1.90 31.57
CA ASN A 738 28.31 -1.34 31.00
C ASN A 738 28.36 -1.61 29.49
N ILE A 739 28.22 -0.53 28.71
CA ILE A 739 28.22 -0.53 27.24
C ILE A 739 29.39 0.25 26.64
N ASP A 740 30.43 0.55 27.43
CA ASP A 740 31.54 1.43 27.03
C ASP A 740 32.31 0.89 25.81
N SER A 741 32.26 -0.42 25.57
CA SER A 741 32.87 -1.09 24.42
C SER A 741 32.02 -1.11 23.14
N SER A 742 30.84 -0.48 23.16
CA SER A 742 29.93 -0.41 22.02
C SER A 742 29.87 0.99 21.41
N ASP A 743 30.17 1.08 20.11
CA ASP A 743 29.99 2.31 19.34
C ASP A 743 28.54 2.54 18.91
N ILE A 744 27.68 1.53 19.05
CA ILE A 744 26.29 1.54 18.59
C ILE A 744 25.34 1.91 19.73
N PHE A 745 25.50 1.30 20.90
CA PHE A 745 24.67 1.59 22.06
C PHE A 745 25.19 2.84 22.77
N LYS A 746 24.34 3.88 22.86
CA LYS A 746 24.71 5.21 23.38
C LYS A 746 24.31 5.43 24.82
N SER A 747 23.28 4.74 25.30
CA SER A 747 22.89 4.75 26.71
C SER A 747 22.02 3.54 27.00
N PHE A 748 21.89 3.18 28.27
CA PHE A 748 21.00 2.13 28.73
C PHE A 748 19.96 2.68 29.71
N ASN A 749 18.90 1.92 29.93
CA ASN A 749 17.87 2.16 30.92
C ASN A 749 17.35 0.81 31.42
N ALA A 750 17.78 0.40 32.61
CA ALA A 750 17.29 -0.81 33.25
C ALA A 750 15.81 -0.64 33.63
N LYS A 751 14.97 -1.64 33.27
CA LYS A 751 13.51 -1.60 33.41
C LYS A 751 13.00 -2.45 34.55
N SER A 752 13.55 -3.63 34.72
CA SER A 752 13.16 -4.53 35.80
C SER A 752 14.28 -5.47 36.18
N PHE A 753 14.25 -5.90 37.43
CA PHE A 753 15.13 -6.93 37.96
C PHE A 753 14.31 -7.95 38.75
N LYS A 754 14.50 -9.24 38.47
CA LYS A 754 13.79 -10.33 39.12
C LYS A 754 14.76 -11.17 39.94
N TYR A 755 14.40 -11.40 41.20
CA TYR A 755 15.19 -12.19 42.13
C TYR A 755 14.29 -12.84 43.20
N MET A 756 14.85 -13.73 43.99
CA MET A 756 14.20 -14.33 45.17
C MET A 756 15.18 -14.33 46.35
N PHE A 757 14.69 -14.19 47.58
CA PHE A 757 15.56 -14.34 48.75
C PHE A 757 15.91 -15.81 48.96
N ASP A 758 17.20 -16.09 49.06
CA ASP A 758 17.72 -17.46 49.20
C ASP A 758 17.27 -18.07 50.53
N GLU A 759 16.51 -19.16 50.45
CA GLU A 759 15.98 -19.84 51.63
C GLU A 759 17.07 -20.50 52.48
N SER A 760 18.21 -20.80 51.87
CA SER A 760 19.36 -21.43 52.51
C SER A 760 20.30 -20.42 53.18
N ALA A 761 20.16 -19.13 52.88
CA ALA A 761 20.99 -18.06 53.45
C ALA A 761 20.43 -17.52 54.77
N ASN A 762 21.31 -17.01 55.64
CA ASN A 762 20.91 -16.31 56.85
C ASN A 762 20.42 -14.89 56.50
N LEU A 763 19.10 -14.71 56.45
CA LEU A 763 18.46 -13.44 56.15
C LEU A 763 18.44 -12.52 57.37
N PRO A 764 18.74 -11.22 57.24
CA PRO A 764 18.48 -10.24 58.31
C PRO A 764 17.00 -10.20 58.70
N ASP A 765 16.69 -9.87 59.95
CA ASP A 765 15.31 -9.85 60.48
C ASP A 765 14.35 -9.00 59.63
N GLU A 766 14.85 -7.92 59.02
CA GLU A 766 14.10 -7.03 58.12
C GLU A 766 13.59 -7.71 56.83
N TYR A 767 14.16 -8.87 56.45
CA TYR A 767 13.81 -9.62 55.24
C TYR A 767 13.29 -11.04 55.54
N ALA A 768 13.10 -11.39 56.81
CA ALA A 768 12.67 -12.73 57.23
C ALA A 768 11.30 -13.13 56.63
N ASP A 769 10.40 -12.17 56.45
CA ASP A 769 9.08 -12.34 55.85
C ASP A 769 9.09 -12.49 54.32
N LYS A 770 10.24 -12.22 53.67
CA LYS A 770 10.45 -12.32 52.21
C LYS A 770 11.17 -13.59 51.79
N LYS A 771 11.49 -14.48 52.72
CA LYS A 771 12.12 -15.79 52.47
C LYS A 771 11.33 -16.58 51.41
N GLY A 772 12.01 -17.02 50.34
CA GLY A 772 11.40 -17.83 49.27
C GLY A 772 10.40 -17.08 48.37
N LYS A 773 10.23 -15.76 48.54
CA LYS A 773 9.30 -14.97 47.72
C LYS A 773 10.00 -14.39 46.50
N GLU A 774 9.43 -14.64 45.32
CA GLU A 774 9.82 -13.96 44.09
C GLU A 774 9.52 -12.47 44.18
N CYS A 775 10.56 -11.66 43.95
CA CYS A 775 10.49 -10.20 43.91
C CYS A 775 10.83 -9.74 42.50
N THR A 776 9.92 -8.98 41.88
CA THR A 776 10.19 -8.29 40.62
C THR A 776 10.12 -6.79 40.86
N THR A 777 11.25 -6.10 40.79
CA THR A 777 11.31 -4.66 41.02
C THR A 777 11.33 -3.93 39.69
N LEU A 778 10.41 -2.97 39.51
CA LEU A 778 10.39 -2.05 38.38
C LEU A 778 11.35 -0.88 38.64
N LEU A 779 12.35 -0.72 37.78
CA LEU A 779 13.38 0.31 37.87
C LEU A 779 12.94 1.57 37.10
N LYS A 780 12.98 2.73 37.76
CA LYS A 780 12.66 4.04 37.15
C LYS A 780 13.92 4.89 37.00
N GLY A 781 14.42 5.03 35.78
CA GLY A 781 15.49 5.99 35.44
C GLY A 781 16.74 5.33 34.88
N LYS A 782 17.84 6.10 34.79
CA LYS A 782 19.16 5.60 34.33
C LYS A 782 19.95 4.89 35.42
N ASN A 783 19.47 4.90 36.66
CA ASN A 783 20.26 4.52 37.81
C ASN A 783 19.64 3.32 38.55
N LEU A 784 20.46 2.30 38.77
CA LEU A 784 20.20 1.16 39.65
C LEU A 784 20.14 1.56 41.14
N ASP A 785 20.31 2.86 41.43
CA ASP A 785 20.48 3.43 42.77
C ASP A 785 19.26 3.32 43.69
N SER A 786 18.12 2.87 43.16
CA SER A 786 16.86 2.78 43.90
C SER A 786 16.69 1.45 44.65
N ILE A 787 17.57 0.45 44.44
CA ILE A 787 17.45 -0.88 45.05
C ILE A 787 18.66 -1.17 45.93
N LYS A 788 18.44 -1.24 47.25
CA LYS A 788 19.49 -1.50 48.25
C LYS A 788 20.15 -2.86 48.05
N GLU A 789 19.35 -3.86 47.67
CA GLU A 789 19.78 -5.25 47.44
C GLU A 789 20.76 -5.39 46.28
N LEU A 790 20.76 -4.46 45.32
CA LEU A 790 21.67 -4.45 44.17
C LEU A 790 22.95 -3.62 44.42
N GLN A 791 22.97 -2.82 45.48
CA GLN A 791 24.12 -1.98 45.82
C GLN A 791 25.00 -2.62 46.89
N ASN A 792 24.40 -3.21 47.92
CA ASN A 792 25.13 -3.79 49.04
C ASN A 792 25.56 -5.23 48.72
N ASP A 793 26.87 -5.47 48.70
CA ASP A 793 27.44 -6.78 48.43
C ASP A 793 26.96 -7.87 49.40
N THR A 794 26.70 -7.55 50.66
CA THR A 794 26.15 -8.50 51.64
C THR A 794 24.70 -8.87 51.31
N LEU A 795 23.93 -7.95 50.73
CA LEU A 795 22.56 -8.22 50.28
C LEU A 795 22.54 -9.00 48.95
N LYS A 796 23.54 -8.81 48.09
CA LYS A 796 23.68 -9.61 46.86
C LYS A 796 23.94 -11.09 47.15
N GLU A 797 24.56 -11.41 48.28
CA GLU A 797 24.84 -12.79 48.68
C GLU A 797 23.60 -13.57 49.10
N ILE A 798 22.53 -12.88 49.54
CA ILE A 798 21.30 -13.48 50.03
C ILE A 798 20.16 -13.49 49.01
N ILE A 799 20.42 -13.09 47.75
CA ILE A 799 19.43 -13.08 46.67
C ILE A 799 19.83 -13.97 45.48
N LEU A 800 18.84 -14.67 44.97
CA LEU A 800 18.88 -15.52 43.79
C LEU A 800 18.38 -14.71 42.58
N SER A 801 19.31 -14.04 41.89
CA SER A 801 19.00 -13.17 40.75
C SER A 801 18.72 -13.96 39.45
N GLU A 802 17.54 -13.80 38.87
CA GLU A 802 17.09 -14.58 37.70
C GLU A 802 17.07 -13.79 36.40
N GLU A 803 16.58 -12.55 36.42
CA GLU A 803 16.29 -11.79 35.20
C GLU A 803 16.62 -10.30 35.35
N LEU A 804 17.17 -9.71 34.29
CA LEU A 804 17.37 -8.27 34.14
C LEU A 804 16.85 -7.81 32.77
N ALA A 805 15.94 -6.85 32.76
CA ALA A 805 15.46 -6.21 31.54
C ALA A 805 16.10 -4.83 31.35
N ILE A 806 16.66 -4.57 30.18
CA ILE A 806 17.38 -3.34 29.83
C ILE A 806 16.85 -2.80 28.51
N ASN A 807 16.69 -1.49 28.42
CA ASN A 807 16.46 -0.80 27.15
C ASN A 807 17.71 -0.03 26.74
N TYR A 808 18.35 -0.43 25.63
CA TYR A 808 19.51 0.27 25.07
C TYR A 808 19.09 1.27 24.01
N ARG A 809 19.50 2.53 24.18
CA ARG A 809 19.40 3.54 23.13
C ARG A 809 20.49 3.28 22.10
N TYR A 810 20.15 3.03 20.85
CA TYR A 810 21.13 2.82 19.79
C TYR A 810 21.14 3.96 18.76
N CYS A 811 22.27 4.12 18.07
CA CYS A 811 22.38 4.95 16.89
C CYS A 811 23.27 4.27 15.83
N ILE A 812 22.68 3.87 14.70
CA ILE A 812 23.38 3.23 13.59
C ILE A 812 23.12 4.07 12.34
N ARG A 813 24.17 4.65 11.74
CA ARG A 813 24.09 5.39 10.46
C ARG A 813 22.97 6.45 10.44
N GLY A 814 22.77 7.14 11.57
CA GLY A 814 21.74 8.18 11.74
C GLY A 814 20.31 7.66 11.99
N VAL A 815 20.14 6.34 12.16
CA VAL A 815 18.90 5.70 12.65
C VAL A 815 19.02 5.54 14.16
N SER A 816 18.10 6.14 14.90
CA SER A 816 18.03 5.99 16.36
C SER A 816 16.79 5.22 16.79
N GLY A 817 16.91 4.57 17.95
CA GLY A 817 15.83 3.79 18.52
C GLY A 817 16.21 3.19 19.86
N ASN A 818 15.41 2.23 20.27
CA ASN A 818 15.50 1.52 21.54
C ASN A 818 15.56 0.01 21.25
N TYR A 819 16.57 -0.67 21.79
CA TYR A 819 16.74 -2.11 21.71
C TYR A 819 16.51 -2.68 23.10
N TYR A 820 15.33 -3.27 23.30
CA TYR A 820 14.92 -3.82 24.57
C TYR A 820 15.37 -5.27 24.68
N ILE A 821 16.09 -5.58 25.74
CA ILE A 821 16.71 -6.87 26.00
C ILE A 821 16.26 -7.37 27.36
N ILE A 822 15.87 -8.63 27.45
CA ILE A 822 15.64 -9.35 28.69
C ILE A 822 16.69 -10.46 28.76
N LEU A 823 17.52 -10.40 29.80
CA LEU A 823 18.54 -11.41 30.13
C LEU A 823 17.95 -12.28 31.23
N ASN A 824 17.82 -13.58 31.03
CA ASN A 824 17.28 -14.45 32.07
C ASN A 824 17.92 -15.84 32.11
N PHE A 825 17.74 -16.54 33.22
CA PHE A 825 18.17 -17.93 33.39
C PHE A 825 17.02 -18.94 33.21
N SER A 826 16.23 -18.80 32.15
CA SER A 826 15.20 -19.78 31.75
C SER A 826 14.24 -20.21 32.87
N GLY A 827 13.85 -19.28 33.76
CA GLY A 827 12.95 -19.58 34.88
C GLY A 827 13.60 -20.42 35.99
N ALA A 828 14.91 -20.29 36.21
CA ALA A 828 15.65 -21.03 37.23
C ALA A 828 14.97 -21.07 38.62
N LEU A 829 14.30 -20.00 39.05
CA LEU A 829 13.67 -19.93 40.38
C LEU A 829 12.45 -20.86 40.50
N VAL A 830 11.79 -21.17 39.37
CA VAL A 830 10.59 -22.03 39.33
C VAL A 830 10.87 -23.46 38.88
N ASN A 831 12.10 -23.74 38.43
CA ASN A 831 12.49 -25.08 37.95
C ASN A 831 12.61 -26.07 39.11
N LYS A 832 12.16 -27.31 38.89
CA LYS A 832 12.18 -28.41 39.86
C LYS A 832 12.94 -29.62 39.29
N PRO A 833 13.66 -30.42 40.10
CA PRO A 833 13.77 -30.34 41.57
C PRO A 833 14.84 -29.36 42.09
N ILE A 834 15.73 -28.85 41.23
CA ILE A 834 16.81 -27.91 41.58
C ILE A 834 16.57 -26.59 40.85
N GLN A 835 16.85 -25.47 41.52
CA GLN A 835 16.81 -24.14 40.93
C GLN A 835 18.03 -23.95 40.01
N ASP A 836 17.86 -24.31 38.73
CA ASP A 836 18.87 -24.10 37.70
C ASP A 836 18.20 -23.74 36.36
N GLY A 837 18.97 -23.13 35.46
CA GLY A 837 18.51 -22.77 34.13
C GLY A 837 19.63 -22.21 33.26
N ILE A 838 19.48 -22.35 31.95
CA ILE A 838 20.45 -21.87 30.97
C ILE A 838 20.23 -20.36 30.75
N PHE A 839 21.32 -19.61 30.67
CA PHE A 839 21.26 -18.20 30.32
C PHE A 839 20.74 -18.01 28.89
N ASN A 840 19.65 -17.26 28.76
CA ASN A 840 19.06 -16.90 27.49
C ASN A 840 18.82 -15.38 27.40
N VAL A 841 18.66 -14.93 26.17
CA VAL A 841 18.46 -13.52 25.84
C VAL A 841 17.25 -13.38 24.94
N LYS A 842 16.36 -12.49 25.30
CA LYS A 842 15.19 -12.10 24.53
C LYS A 842 15.31 -10.66 24.10
N SER A 843 15.12 -10.38 22.81
CA SER A 843 15.29 -9.03 22.27
C SER A 843 14.03 -8.50 21.59
N THR A 844 13.90 -7.18 21.55
CA THR A 844 12.83 -6.46 20.85
C THR A 844 13.34 -5.12 20.33
N LEU A 845 13.19 -4.91 19.03
CA LEU A 845 13.61 -3.69 18.35
C LEU A 845 12.49 -2.65 18.27
N TYR A 846 12.76 -1.44 18.74
CA TYR A 846 11.91 -0.26 18.59
C TYR A 846 12.68 0.83 17.84
N ILE A 847 12.14 1.29 16.70
CA ILE A 847 12.73 2.37 15.90
C ILE A 847 12.02 3.68 16.23
N ASP A 848 12.77 4.76 16.46
CA ASP A 848 12.17 6.08 16.68
C ASP A 848 11.37 6.52 15.46
N ASN A 849 10.23 7.17 15.68
CA ASN A 849 9.36 7.62 14.58
C ASN A 849 10.06 8.53 13.56
N LYS A 850 11.09 9.30 13.98
CA LYS A 850 11.88 10.21 13.12
C LYS A 850 12.97 9.51 12.29
N SER A 851 13.17 8.21 12.51
CA SER A 851 14.20 7.41 11.84
C SER A 851 13.63 6.25 11.03
N LYS A 852 12.30 6.04 11.06
CA LYS A 852 11.63 4.93 10.34
C LYS A 852 11.81 5.04 8.82
N ASP A 853 11.78 6.25 8.29
CA ASP A 853 12.03 6.62 6.89
C ASP A 853 13.43 6.24 6.40
N LYS A 854 14.41 6.20 7.32
CA LYS A 854 15.80 5.85 7.03
C LYS A 854 16.08 4.34 7.07
N VAL A 855 15.12 3.53 7.50
CA VAL A 855 15.29 2.08 7.65
C VAL A 855 14.77 1.37 6.40
N LYS A 856 15.70 1.00 5.51
CA LYS A 856 15.38 0.20 4.30
C LYS A 856 14.95 -1.24 4.63
N SER A 857 15.48 -1.81 5.71
CA SER A 857 15.13 -3.16 6.17
C SER A 857 15.25 -3.24 7.70
N LYS A 858 14.13 -3.56 8.36
CA LYS A 858 14.08 -3.78 9.81
C LYS A 858 14.89 -5.02 10.21
N SER A 859 14.84 -6.09 9.42
CA SER A 859 15.57 -7.33 9.68
C SER A 859 17.09 -7.15 9.59
N ALA A 860 17.56 -6.32 8.64
CA ALA A 860 18.99 -6.00 8.53
C ALA A 860 19.48 -5.20 9.74
N LEU A 861 18.71 -4.19 10.17
CA LEU A 861 19.01 -3.40 11.36
C LEU A 861 19.02 -4.25 12.63
N GLU A 862 18.03 -5.14 12.77
CA GLU A 862 17.96 -6.08 13.88
C GLU A 862 19.16 -7.05 13.89
N THR A 863 19.60 -7.51 12.72
CA THR A 863 20.79 -8.36 12.58
C THR A 863 22.05 -7.64 13.06
N GLU A 864 22.23 -6.37 12.68
CA GLU A 864 23.39 -5.56 13.11
C GLU A 864 23.39 -5.32 14.63
N LEU A 865 22.23 -5.02 15.21
CA LEU A 865 22.07 -4.88 16.66
C LEU A 865 22.30 -6.19 17.41
N LYS A 866 21.86 -7.33 16.86
CA LYS A 866 22.13 -8.67 17.40
C LYS A 866 23.62 -8.97 17.39
N LEU A 867 24.33 -8.67 16.30
CA LEU A 867 25.78 -8.88 16.21
C LEU A 867 26.53 -8.08 17.27
N GLU A 868 26.17 -6.81 17.44
CA GLU A 868 26.79 -5.95 18.45
C GLU A 868 26.46 -6.41 19.87
N PHE A 869 25.21 -6.76 20.15
CA PHE A 869 24.85 -7.29 21.47
C PHE A 869 25.55 -8.62 21.77
N ASN A 870 25.72 -9.48 20.76
CA ASN A 870 26.47 -10.73 20.91
C ASN A 870 27.96 -10.48 21.20
N LYS A 871 28.57 -9.42 20.64
CA LYS A 871 29.92 -8.97 21.00
C LYS A 871 29.98 -8.60 22.49
N LEU A 872 29.05 -7.77 22.97
CA LEU A 872 28.95 -7.42 24.40
C LEU A 872 28.77 -8.65 25.29
N LYS A 873 27.85 -9.55 24.92
CA LYS A 873 27.61 -10.80 25.63
C LYS A 873 28.90 -11.63 25.78
N LYS A 874 29.67 -11.79 24.70
CA LYS A 874 30.95 -12.53 24.72
C LYS A 874 31.99 -11.88 25.62
N GLU A 875 32.07 -10.55 25.61
CA GLU A 875 32.95 -9.81 26.53
C GLU A 875 32.59 -10.10 28.00
N LYS A 876 31.30 -10.05 28.36
CA LYS A 876 30.87 -10.32 29.74
C LYS A 876 31.10 -11.78 30.13
N PHE A 877 30.90 -12.72 29.21
CA PHE A 877 31.19 -14.13 29.49
C PHE A 877 32.68 -14.35 29.80
N LYS A 878 33.59 -13.69 29.07
CA LYS A 878 35.03 -13.74 29.36
C LYS A 878 35.37 -13.09 30.69
N GLN A 879 34.79 -11.93 30.99
CA GLN A 879 35.00 -11.20 32.25
C GLN A 879 34.68 -12.05 33.49
N PHE A 880 33.67 -12.93 33.38
CA PHE A 880 33.22 -13.82 34.45
C PHE A 880 33.73 -15.26 34.29
N ASN A 881 34.77 -15.49 33.47
CA ASN A 881 35.40 -16.81 33.25
C ASN A 881 34.42 -17.91 32.80
N ARG A 882 33.46 -17.59 31.94
CA ARG A 882 32.42 -18.52 31.46
C ARG A 882 32.66 -19.09 30.05
N ILE A 883 33.58 -18.49 29.27
CA ILE A 883 33.98 -18.99 27.94
C ILE A 883 35.46 -18.78 27.64
#